data_AF-A0A499VKI0-F1
#
_entry.id   AF-A0A499VKI0-F1
#
_cell.length_a   1.000
_cell.length_b   1.000
_cell.length_c   1.000
_cell.angle_alpha   90.00
_cell.angle_beta   90.00
_cell.angle_gamma   90.00
#
_symmetry.space_group_name_H-M   'P 1'
#
loop_
_entity.id
_entity.type
_entity.pdbx_description
1 polymer ?
#
loop_
_entity_poly.entity_id
_entity_poly.type
_entity_poly.pdbx_seq_one_letter_code
_entity_poly.pdbx_strand_id
1 'polypeptide(L)'
;MADPYPYLLGGELLLSAGVHIPEAAGSGTYFEDYVSRIVAAGGAALGFGLAPVHDTVPRALVAACDAYELPLLEVPPQTTFSGVARAVWQLMAQARLAELRRVTEAQRSLAAAAARPDPVPSVLRQLAQRVGGWAALYGPDGAELARAGRIPEAPDTPTAQALAELAAVVRPSEPSASPASPAPAPSPTPSSATDSVGGVHLAAYALGTGQGFVLGVASARRDSGDHTIASVAAVLLSLLTGEHQSGSGAARSAALVRLLLGAAPEAVAPLLGGERWVVVHARPVADGPAPDAVAASALGAALGSALVDAGGDVVRVLVPGDRAPAAQSGWTLGASVAVAPHEWAAADTQAARALARARATRSPLVRHGERPGLTDLVAPADAAAHARTLLAPVADTPALTETLRTWLSLHGSWDRTAVALSVHRNTVRQRITRCAALLGRTWTIRMCGWSCGSRCGTADGGPNQVTPVPGRGTPAPPGGAPRQNGPMPITGTPSRAELVDHLVRTRIAGDVATPRENNLSHYRKLANGDRNYWLGLELGDRWSDEQDVLAVMAERCGVNDDPEYRYGQDTIDPELTVDALDRMAARLRKAAAGRQRVLFATGHPGGLLDVHRATAAALRTAGCEIVVIPEGLQTDEGYVWQLADVAMLEHGASLWHTHSGEPMRAVLNGLERAGRPLPDLVVADHGWAGCAGQLGVDSVGYADCNDPALFLAESEGTVQVTVPLDDHVKSPRHYDPMTAYLLSGAGLA
;
A
#
# COMPACT_ATOMS: atom_id res chain seq x y z
N MET A 1 38.89 26.24 29.65
CA MET A 1 37.92 26.37 30.76
C MET A 1 38.48 25.63 31.96
N ALA A 2 38.53 26.25 33.15
CA ALA A 2 39.19 25.69 34.33
C ALA A 2 38.44 24.54 35.01
N ASP A 3 37.11 24.50 34.90
CA ASP A 3 36.29 23.42 35.43
C ASP A 3 35.32 22.90 34.35
N PRO A 4 35.57 21.70 33.78
CA PRO A 4 34.69 21.12 32.76
C PRO A 4 33.51 20.33 33.33
N TYR A 5 33.51 20.01 34.63
CA TYR A 5 32.53 19.10 35.24
C TYR A 5 31.05 19.48 34.97
N PRO A 6 30.62 20.76 35.07
CA PRO A 6 29.20 21.10 34.90
C PRO A 6 28.65 20.94 33.48
N TYR A 7 29.52 20.74 32.49
CA TYR A 7 29.17 20.72 31.08
C TYR A 7 29.32 19.34 30.42
N LEU A 8 29.73 18.34 31.20
CA LEU A 8 29.91 16.97 30.76
C LEU A 8 28.72 16.11 31.23
N LEU A 9 28.20 15.29 30.33
CA LEU A 9 27.10 14.36 30.53
C LEU A 9 27.57 12.89 30.55
N GLY A 10 28.82 12.63 30.16
CA GLY A 10 29.45 11.31 30.13
C GLY A 10 29.64 10.78 28.71
N GLY A 11 30.79 10.14 28.45
CA GLY A 11 31.15 9.56 27.16
C GLY A 11 31.84 10.52 26.19
N GLU A 12 32.08 11.78 26.56
CA GLU A 12 32.68 12.77 25.67
C GLU A 12 34.20 12.63 25.50
N LEU A 13 34.68 12.92 24.29
CA LEU A 13 36.07 13.28 24.04
C LEU A 13 36.21 14.79 24.24
N LEU A 14 36.83 15.23 25.34
CA LEU A 14 37.05 16.64 25.60
C LEU A 14 38.27 17.14 24.82
N LEU A 15 38.15 18.24 24.07
CA LEU A 15 39.28 18.86 23.38
C LEU A 15 39.69 20.17 24.08
N SER A 16 40.98 20.33 24.35
CA SER A 16 41.51 21.49 25.07
C SER A 16 42.85 21.95 24.51
N ALA A 17 42.99 23.26 24.29
CA ALA A 17 44.24 23.88 23.87
C ALA A 17 45.07 24.41 25.06
N GLY A 18 44.72 24.01 26.29
CA GLY A 18 45.50 24.36 27.48
C GLY A 18 45.51 25.84 27.90
N VAL A 19 44.68 26.71 27.29
CA VAL A 19 44.64 28.18 27.54
C VAL A 19 44.29 28.56 28.99
N HIS A 20 43.68 27.64 29.72
CA HIS A 20 43.21 27.83 31.10
C HIS A 20 44.24 27.39 32.15
N ILE A 21 45.35 26.80 31.71
CA ILE A 21 46.41 26.26 32.57
C ILE A 21 47.25 27.43 33.10
N PRO A 22 47.32 27.64 34.42
CA PRO A 22 48.20 28.64 35.02
C PRO A 22 49.69 28.33 34.76
N GLU A 23 50.55 29.34 34.64
CA GLU A 23 52.01 29.14 34.48
C GLU A 23 52.63 28.31 35.61
N ALA A 24 52.06 28.35 36.82
CA ALA A 24 52.50 27.58 37.99
C ALA A 24 51.89 26.16 38.08
N ALA A 25 51.14 25.69 37.09
CA ALA A 25 50.40 24.42 37.15
C ALA A 25 51.30 23.16 37.19
N GLY A 26 52.57 23.27 36.76
CA GLY A 26 53.52 22.15 36.74
C GLY A 26 54.00 21.68 38.12
N SER A 27 53.74 22.44 39.19
CA SER A 27 54.18 22.13 40.56
C SER A 27 53.03 22.04 41.59
N GLY A 28 51.77 22.03 41.14
CA GLY A 28 50.58 21.98 42.00
C GLY A 28 49.59 20.88 41.59
N THR A 29 48.46 20.76 42.32
CA THR A 29 47.44 19.72 42.12
C THR A 29 46.53 19.95 40.91
N TYR A 30 46.76 21.01 40.13
CA TYR A 30 45.84 21.47 39.10
C TYR A 30 45.46 20.41 38.07
N PHE A 31 46.44 19.65 37.55
CA PHE A 31 46.16 18.62 36.54
C PHE A 31 45.44 17.41 37.13
N GLU A 32 45.75 17.02 38.37
CA GLU A 32 45.02 15.97 39.09
C GLU A 32 43.56 16.38 39.34
N ASP A 33 43.34 17.61 39.81
CA ASP A 33 42.00 18.17 40.03
C ASP A 33 41.21 18.29 38.71
N TYR A 34 41.89 18.62 37.61
CA TYR A 34 41.26 18.75 36.29
C TYR A 34 40.86 17.39 35.70
N VAL A 35 41.78 16.41 35.71
CA VAL A 35 41.54 15.06 35.19
C VAL A 35 40.52 14.31 36.04
N SER A 36 40.63 14.38 37.37
CA SER A 36 39.68 13.74 38.29
C SER A 36 38.25 14.21 38.06
N ARG A 37 38.05 15.49 37.76
CA ARG A 37 36.72 16.04 37.40
C ARG A 37 36.20 15.49 36.07
N ILE A 38 37.05 15.36 35.06
CA ILE A 38 36.65 14.76 33.77
C ILE A 38 36.21 13.31 33.97
N VAL A 39 36.98 12.53 34.72
CA VAL A 39 36.66 11.12 35.01
C VAL A 39 35.40 11.02 35.89
N ALA A 40 35.25 11.87 36.90
CA ALA A 40 34.06 11.91 37.75
C ALA A 40 32.79 12.27 36.96
N ALA A 41 32.91 13.04 35.87
CA ALA A 41 31.81 13.33 34.95
C ALA A 41 31.61 12.24 33.87
N GLY A 42 32.46 11.21 33.83
CA GLY A 42 32.37 10.11 32.88
C GLY A 42 32.99 10.40 31.51
N GLY A 43 33.90 11.35 31.39
CA GLY A 43 34.58 11.65 30.13
C GLY A 43 35.34 10.45 29.57
N ALA A 44 35.24 10.20 28.26
CA ALA A 44 35.82 9.04 27.61
C ALA A 44 37.31 9.20 27.29
N ALA A 45 37.75 10.43 27.00
CA ALA A 45 39.14 10.76 26.69
C ALA A 45 39.37 12.28 26.74
N LEU A 46 40.65 12.68 26.82
CA LEU A 46 41.09 14.07 26.69
C LEU A 46 41.99 14.21 25.45
N GLY A 47 41.67 15.13 24.55
CA GLY A 47 42.53 15.56 23.45
C GLY A 47 43.18 16.90 23.74
N PHE A 48 44.52 16.94 23.72
CA PHE A 48 45.30 18.14 24.02
C PHE A 48 45.92 18.74 22.75
N GLY A 49 45.53 19.96 22.41
CA GLY A 49 46.09 20.71 21.29
C GLY A 49 47.35 21.46 21.68
N LEU A 50 48.41 21.30 20.89
CA LEU A 50 49.70 21.94 21.12
C LEU A 50 49.64 23.45 20.78
N ALA A 51 49.45 23.80 19.52
CA ALA A 51 49.44 25.22 19.12
C ALA A 51 48.10 25.94 19.45
N PRO A 52 48.14 27.24 19.81
CA PRO A 52 49.30 28.14 19.84
C PRO A 52 49.99 28.27 21.22
N VAL A 53 49.52 27.58 22.27
CA VAL A 53 49.93 27.88 23.67
C VAL A 53 51.03 26.95 24.19
N HIS A 54 51.11 25.70 23.70
CA HIS A 54 52.01 24.67 24.22
C HIS A 54 52.75 23.96 23.09
N ASP A 55 54.07 23.82 23.16
CA ASP A 55 54.81 23.07 22.11
C ASP A 55 54.79 21.55 22.33
N THR A 56 54.48 21.11 23.55
CA THR A 56 54.40 19.70 23.96
C THR A 56 53.31 19.50 25.00
N VAL A 57 52.75 18.28 25.11
CA VAL A 57 51.82 17.94 26.20
C VAL A 57 52.55 18.02 27.55
N PRO A 58 52.04 18.75 28.56
CA PRO A 58 52.68 18.83 29.87
C PRO A 58 52.83 17.45 30.54
N ARG A 59 54.05 17.10 30.99
CA ARG A 59 54.31 15.80 31.63
C ARG A 59 53.45 15.53 32.87
N ALA A 60 53.11 16.57 33.62
CA ALA A 60 52.21 16.46 34.77
C ALA A 60 50.77 16.09 34.37
N LEU A 61 50.31 16.53 33.18
CA LEU A 61 49.02 16.12 32.63
C LEU A 61 49.04 14.64 32.21
N VAL A 62 50.12 14.19 31.58
CA VAL A 62 50.31 12.77 31.22
C VAL A 62 50.23 11.89 32.46
N ALA A 63 50.99 12.22 33.51
CA ALA A 63 51.00 11.47 34.76
C ALA A 63 49.62 11.43 35.44
N ALA A 64 48.87 12.54 35.40
CA ALA A 64 47.50 12.59 35.92
C ALA A 64 46.54 11.72 35.09
N CYS A 65 46.57 11.79 33.76
CA CYS A 65 45.76 10.93 32.89
C CYS A 65 46.05 9.44 33.12
N ASP A 66 47.32 9.04 33.24
CA ASP A 66 47.71 7.66 33.53
C ASP A 66 47.20 7.19 34.89
N ALA A 67 47.31 8.02 35.94
CA ALA A 67 46.86 7.67 37.30
C ALA A 67 45.34 7.47 37.41
N TYR A 68 44.57 8.20 36.60
CA TYR A 68 43.10 8.13 36.57
C TYR A 68 42.57 7.26 35.41
N GLU A 69 43.46 6.55 34.69
CA GLU A 69 43.14 5.69 33.54
C GLU A 69 42.33 6.41 32.44
N LEU A 70 42.53 7.72 32.26
CA LEU A 70 41.87 8.52 31.23
C LEU A 70 42.74 8.57 29.96
N PRO A 71 42.28 8.05 28.80
CA PRO A 71 43.03 8.13 27.56
C PRO A 71 43.35 9.57 27.15
N LEU A 72 44.63 9.86 26.90
CA LEU A 72 45.13 11.16 26.48
C LEU A 72 45.60 11.10 25.01
N LEU A 73 45.07 11.98 24.19
CA LEU A 73 45.37 12.10 22.76
C LEU A 73 46.08 13.42 22.49
N GLU A 74 47.26 13.36 21.87
CA GLU A 74 47.93 14.55 21.36
C GLU A 74 47.28 15.00 20.04
N VAL A 75 46.89 16.27 19.93
CA VAL A 75 46.36 16.87 18.71
C VAL A 75 47.44 17.78 18.08
N PRO A 76 48.02 17.36 16.94
CA PRO A 76 49.09 18.13 16.28
C PRO A 76 48.64 19.53 15.84
N PRO A 77 49.57 20.51 15.74
CA PRO A 77 49.26 21.89 15.35
C PRO A 77 48.50 22.04 14.02
N GLN A 78 48.68 21.10 13.09
CA GLN A 78 48.04 21.14 11.77
C GLN A 78 46.59 20.62 11.79
N THR A 79 46.16 20.01 12.90
CA THR A 79 44.85 19.38 13.04
C THR A 79 43.91 20.28 13.84
N THR A 80 42.86 20.78 13.18
CA THR A 80 41.84 21.59 13.87
C THR A 80 40.96 20.73 14.78
N PHE A 81 40.50 21.28 15.91
CA PHE A 81 39.53 20.59 16.78
C PHE A 81 38.24 20.24 16.05
N SER A 82 37.78 21.10 15.13
CA SER A 82 36.65 20.79 14.24
C SER A 82 36.93 19.61 13.31
N GLY A 83 38.18 19.41 12.88
CA GLY A 83 38.61 18.25 12.10
C GLY A 83 38.55 16.95 12.91
N VAL A 84 39.03 16.98 14.17
CA VAL A 84 38.90 15.85 15.10
C VAL A 84 37.43 15.53 15.38
N ALA A 85 36.62 16.56 15.70
CA ALA A 85 35.20 16.38 15.93
C ALA A 85 34.48 15.76 14.72
N ARG A 86 34.78 16.25 13.50
CA ARG A 86 34.20 15.69 12.26
C ARG A 86 34.58 14.23 12.05
N ALA A 87 35.83 13.86 12.30
CA ALA A 87 36.29 12.48 12.17
C ALA A 87 35.59 11.54 13.17
N VAL A 88 35.47 11.95 14.44
CA VAL A 88 34.74 11.20 15.46
C VAL A 88 33.27 11.04 15.08
N TRP A 89 32.61 12.13 14.64
CA TRP A 89 31.23 12.07 14.16
C TRP A 89 31.06 11.14 12.96
N GLN A 90 32.00 11.14 12.00
CA GLN A 90 31.98 10.23 10.86
C GLN A 90 32.15 8.77 11.30
N LEU A 91 33.06 8.48 12.23
CA LEU A 91 33.25 7.12 12.76
C LEU A 91 32.02 6.65 13.55
N MET A 92 31.40 7.52 14.36
CA MET A 92 30.15 7.21 15.06
C MET A 92 28.99 6.96 14.09
N ALA A 93 28.86 7.78 13.05
CA ALA A 93 27.83 7.60 12.02
C ALA A 93 28.06 6.29 11.23
N GLN A 94 29.31 5.98 10.88
CA GLN A 94 29.67 4.73 10.22
C GLN A 94 29.41 3.52 11.12
N ALA A 95 29.77 3.58 12.40
CA ALA A 95 29.49 2.52 13.38
C ALA A 95 27.99 2.29 13.53
N ARG A 96 27.19 3.36 13.60
CA ARG A 96 25.73 3.28 13.68
C ARG A 96 25.11 2.68 12.42
N LEU A 97 25.58 3.09 11.25
CA LEU A 97 25.11 2.55 9.98
C LEU A 97 25.51 1.08 9.82
N ALA A 98 26.72 0.70 10.23
CA ALA A 98 27.19 -0.69 10.23
C ALA A 98 26.36 -1.56 11.17
N GLU A 99 26.04 -1.08 12.38
CA GLU A 99 25.16 -1.74 13.33
C GLU A 99 23.76 -1.96 12.74
N LEU A 100 23.14 -0.92 12.18
CA LEU A 100 21.81 -1.01 11.57
C LEU A 100 21.79 -2.01 10.41
N ARG A 101 22.78 -1.94 9.51
CA ARG A 101 22.92 -2.89 8.40
C ARG A 101 23.08 -4.33 8.90
N ARG A 102 23.91 -4.54 9.93
CA ARG A 102 24.13 -5.86 10.55
C ARG A 102 22.82 -6.44 11.09
N VAL A 103 22.04 -5.63 11.81
CA VAL A 103 20.73 -6.05 12.36
C VAL A 103 19.74 -6.35 11.23
N THR A 104 19.61 -5.47 10.23
CA THR A 104 18.67 -5.67 9.10
C THR A 104 19.03 -6.90 8.25
N GLU A 105 20.32 -7.14 8.01
CA GLU A 105 20.77 -8.33 7.27
C GLU A 105 20.52 -9.60 8.08
N ALA A 106 20.79 -9.57 9.39
CA ALA A 106 20.50 -10.69 10.29
C ALA A 106 18.98 -10.97 10.36
N GLN A 107 18.13 -9.94 10.44
CA GLN A 107 16.67 -10.06 10.38
C GLN A 107 16.21 -10.75 9.10
N ARG A 108 16.67 -10.28 7.93
CA ARG A 108 16.34 -10.88 6.64
C ARG A 108 16.79 -12.34 6.54
N SER A 109 17.99 -12.63 7.02
CA SER A 109 18.58 -13.97 7.00
C SER A 109 17.86 -14.95 7.93
N LEU A 110 17.49 -14.51 9.15
CA LEU A 110 16.71 -15.29 10.11
C LEU A 110 15.29 -15.54 9.61
N ALA A 111 14.63 -14.53 9.02
CA ALA A 111 13.30 -14.69 8.42
C ALA A 111 13.32 -15.67 7.25
N ALA A 112 14.31 -15.58 6.35
CA ALA A 112 14.50 -16.54 5.27
C ALA A 112 14.80 -17.95 5.77
N ALA A 113 15.50 -18.10 6.91
CA ALA A 113 15.74 -19.40 7.54
C ALA A 113 14.48 -20.00 8.16
N ALA A 114 13.59 -19.18 8.71
CA ALA A 114 12.29 -19.59 9.25
C ALA A 114 11.33 -20.11 8.16
N ALA A 115 11.52 -19.72 6.89
CA ALA A 115 10.71 -20.20 5.76
C ALA A 115 11.20 -21.53 5.15
N ARG A 116 12.26 -22.15 5.70
CA ARG A 116 12.83 -23.41 5.19
C ARG A 116 12.09 -24.65 5.70
N PRO A 117 12.19 -25.81 5.02
CA PRO A 117 11.54 -27.07 5.41
C PRO A 117 11.91 -27.62 6.80
N ASP A 118 12.99 -27.13 7.42
CA ASP A 118 13.42 -27.44 8.77
C ASP A 118 13.81 -26.14 9.50
N PRO A 119 12.80 -25.38 9.97
CA PRO A 119 12.97 -23.96 10.28
C PRO A 119 13.70 -23.74 11.60
N VAL A 120 13.45 -24.55 12.63
CA VAL A 120 14.08 -24.41 13.96
C VAL A 120 15.60 -24.58 13.90
N PRO A 121 16.17 -25.68 13.35
CA PRO A 121 17.61 -25.82 13.19
C PRO A 121 18.21 -24.79 12.21
N SER A 122 17.45 -24.35 11.21
CA SER A 122 17.91 -23.33 10.26
C SER A 122 18.05 -21.94 10.91
N VAL A 123 17.09 -21.54 11.74
CA VAL A 123 17.14 -20.29 12.51
C VAL A 123 18.27 -20.34 13.53
N LEU A 124 18.42 -21.44 14.28
CA LEU A 124 19.52 -21.61 15.23
C LEU A 124 20.89 -21.54 14.54
N ARG A 125 21.05 -22.14 13.35
CA ARG A 125 22.30 -22.05 12.56
C ARG A 125 22.62 -20.62 12.15
N GLN A 126 21.63 -19.88 11.64
CA GLN A 126 21.85 -18.48 11.24
C GLN A 126 22.15 -17.59 12.46
N LEU A 127 21.44 -17.80 13.57
CA LEU A 127 21.70 -17.07 14.81
C LEU A 127 23.13 -17.30 15.29
N ALA A 128 23.54 -18.57 15.41
CA ALA A 128 24.88 -18.95 15.87
C ALA A 128 25.99 -18.37 14.97
N GLN A 129 25.78 -18.35 13.64
CA GLN A 129 26.72 -17.73 12.69
C GLN A 129 26.84 -16.22 12.89
N ARG A 130 25.73 -15.52 13.14
CA ARG A 130 25.71 -14.06 13.26
C ARG A 130 26.25 -13.55 14.59
N VAL A 131 26.02 -14.28 15.68
CA VAL A 131 26.57 -13.97 17.01
C VAL A 131 27.95 -14.57 17.25
N GLY A 132 28.49 -15.34 16.29
CA GLY A 132 29.80 -15.97 16.39
C GLY A 132 29.94 -16.93 17.57
N GLY A 133 28.90 -17.73 17.84
CA GLY A 133 28.82 -18.52 19.06
C GLY A 133 27.94 -19.76 18.93
N TRP A 134 27.22 -20.07 20.01
CA TRP A 134 26.35 -21.23 20.14
C TRP A 134 24.91 -20.79 20.45
N ALA A 135 23.95 -21.48 19.84
CA ALA A 135 22.54 -21.28 20.10
C ALA A 135 21.86 -22.63 20.34
N ALA A 136 21.02 -22.71 21.37
CA ALA A 136 20.30 -23.91 21.76
C ALA A 136 18.82 -23.58 22.05
N LEU A 137 17.95 -24.50 21.67
CA LEU A 137 16.52 -24.46 22.01
C LEU A 137 16.22 -25.52 23.06
N TYR A 138 15.67 -25.09 24.19
CA TYR A 138 15.24 -25.95 25.28
C TYR A 138 13.73 -26.11 25.29
N GLY A 139 13.26 -27.33 25.54
CA GLY A 139 11.86 -27.67 25.70
C GLY A 139 11.32 -27.32 27.09
N PRO A 140 9.99 -27.52 27.31
CA PRO A 140 9.33 -27.26 28.59
C PRO A 140 9.88 -28.13 29.74
N ASP A 141 10.28 -29.35 29.42
CA ASP A 141 10.92 -30.33 30.32
C ASP A 141 12.40 -30.00 30.59
N GLY A 142 12.97 -29.04 29.86
CA GLY A 142 14.39 -28.67 29.94
C GLY A 142 15.32 -29.51 29.10
N ALA A 143 14.79 -30.42 28.27
CA ALA A 143 15.60 -31.11 27.29
C ALA A 143 16.08 -30.14 26.20
N GLU A 144 17.34 -30.27 25.77
CA GLU A 144 17.85 -29.59 24.58
C GLU A 144 17.21 -30.26 23.35
N LEU A 145 16.40 -29.52 22.61
CA LEU A 145 15.66 -30.02 21.44
C LEU A 145 16.46 -29.85 20.16
N ALA A 146 17.19 -28.75 20.04
CA ALA A 146 18.02 -28.44 18.88
C ALA A 146 19.15 -27.48 19.26
N ARG A 147 20.29 -27.58 18.56
CA ARG A 147 21.44 -26.71 18.75
C ARG A 147 22.17 -26.40 17.45
N ALA A 148 22.89 -25.28 17.43
CA ALA A 148 23.78 -24.94 16.33
C ALA A 148 24.95 -24.06 16.79
N GLY A 149 26.05 -24.11 16.03
CA GLY A 149 27.27 -23.34 16.33
C GLY A 149 28.28 -24.11 17.19
N ARG A 150 29.37 -23.44 17.55
CA ARG A 150 30.42 -23.99 18.42
C ARG A 150 30.29 -23.37 19.80
N ILE A 151 30.28 -24.21 20.83
CA ILE A 151 30.26 -23.79 22.22
C ILE A 151 31.59 -23.09 22.53
N PRO A 152 31.58 -21.84 23.01
CA PRO A 152 32.79 -21.18 23.49
C PRO A 152 33.36 -21.91 24.71
N GLU A 153 34.67 -22.18 24.73
CA GLU A 153 35.35 -22.80 25.86
C GLU A 153 35.55 -21.79 26.99
N ALA A 154 35.18 -22.18 28.21
CA ALA A 154 35.46 -21.44 29.43
C ALA A 154 36.35 -22.29 30.34
N PRO A 155 37.38 -21.69 30.98
CA PRO A 155 38.13 -22.36 32.03
C PRO A 155 37.18 -22.61 33.21
N ASP A 156 37.14 -23.84 33.71
CA ASP A 156 36.49 -24.25 34.97
C ASP A 156 34.97 -24.53 34.98
N THR A 157 34.16 -23.96 34.08
CA THR A 157 32.70 -24.24 34.04
C THR A 157 32.23 -24.66 32.64
N PRO A 158 31.47 -25.77 32.48
CA PRO A 158 30.91 -26.13 31.19
C PRO A 158 29.89 -25.07 30.74
N THR A 159 30.23 -24.27 29.73
CA THR A 159 29.38 -23.21 29.15
C THR A 159 27.96 -23.70 28.82
N ALA A 160 27.83 -24.96 28.36
CA ALA A 160 26.54 -25.57 28.06
C ALA A 160 25.68 -25.80 29.31
N GLN A 161 26.30 -26.17 30.43
CA GLN A 161 25.61 -26.36 31.70
C GLN A 161 25.16 -25.01 32.28
N ALA A 162 26.05 -24.02 32.29
CA ALA A 162 25.72 -22.66 32.74
C ALA A 162 24.57 -22.05 31.90
N LEU A 163 24.56 -22.28 30.59
CA LEU A 163 23.46 -21.82 29.73
C LEU A 163 22.13 -22.55 30.03
N ALA A 164 22.18 -23.84 30.34
CA ALA A 164 20.99 -24.61 30.72
C ALA A 164 20.43 -24.16 32.08
N GLU A 165 21.29 -23.84 33.04
CA GLU A 165 20.91 -23.27 34.34
C GLU A 165 20.28 -21.88 34.15
N LEU A 166 20.87 -21.02 33.31
CA LEU A 166 20.30 -19.71 32.97
C LEU A 166 18.95 -19.84 32.24
N ALA A 167 18.79 -20.85 31.38
CA ALA A 167 17.54 -21.13 30.69
C ALA A 167 16.42 -21.55 31.66
N ALA A 168 16.75 -22.20 32.78
CA ALA A 168 15.76 -22.55 33.79
C ALA A 168 15.18 -21.32 34.51
N VAL A 169 15.95 -20.23 34.64
CA VAL A 169 15.53 -18.99 35.31
C VAL A 169 14.37 -18.30 34.60
N VAL A 170 14.35 -18.36 33.26
CA VAL A 170 13.32 -17.69 32.43
C VAL A 170 12.12 -18.60 32.12
N ARG A 171 12.15 -19.86 32.58
CA ARG A 171 11.04 -20.79 32.37
C ARG A 171 9.90 -20.51 33.36
N PRO A 172 8.62 -20.58 32.93
CA PRO A 172 7.49 -20.56 33.85
C PRO A 172 7.59 -21.72 34.86
N SER A 173 7.54 -21.43 36.16
CA SER A 173 7.39 -22.48 37.16
C SER A 173 5.97 -23.05 37.10
N GLU A 174 5.81 -24.38 36.98
CA GLU A 174 4.48 -24.98 37.12
C GLU A 174 3.93 -24.68 38.53
N PRO A 175 2.65 -24.29 38.66
CA PRO A 175 2.02 -24.26 39.98
C PRO A 175 2.01 -25.70 40.50
N SER A 176 2.76 -25.94 41.58
CA SER A 176 2.74 -27.21 42.30
C SER A 176 1.30 -27.59 42.62
N ALA A 177 0.82 -28.67 42.00
CA ALA A 177 -0.49 -29.25 42.28
C ALA A 177 -0.45 -29.96 43.65
N SER A 178 -0.41 -29.18 44.73
CA SER A 178 -0.60 -29.67 46.10
C SER A 178 -1.91 -29.07 46.62
N PRO A 179 -2.96 -29.87 46.91
CA PRO A 179 -4.33 -29.37 47.13
C PRO A 179 -4.57 -28.64 48.47
N ALA A 180 -3.53 -28.19 49.17
CA ALA A 180 -3.65 -27.76 50.56
C ALA A 180 -2.86 -26.49 50.88
N SER A 181 -3.23 -25.36 50.28
CA SER A 181 -3.23 -24.00 50.88
C SER A 181 -3.45 -22.94 49.79
N PRO A 182 -4.07 -21.79 50.10
CA PRO A 182 -4.13 -20.67 49.16
C PRO A 182 -2.70 -20.10 49.00
N ALA A 183 -2.08 -20.36 47.86
CA ALA A 183 -0.76 -19.85 47.52
C ALA A 183 -0.82 -18.33 47.23
N PRO A 184 0.24 -17.56 47.58
CA PRO A 184 0.34 -16.15 47.20
C PRO A 184 0.43 -16.03 45.66
N ALA A 185 -0.01 -14.89 45.13
CA ALA A 185 -0.04 -14.62 43.69
C ALA A 185 1.33 -14.89 43.03
N PRO A 186 1.36 -15.53 41.83
CA PRO A 186 2.60 -15.89 41.17
C PRO A 186 3.43 -14.66 40.83
N SER A 187 4.70 -14.65 41.25
CA SER A 187 5.68 -13.65 40.85
C SER A 187 5.89 -13.71 39.33
N PRO A 188 5.99 -12.57 38.62
CA PRO A 188 6.22 -12.58 37.18
C PRO A 188 7.58 -13.21 36.87
N THR A 189 7.57 -14.25 36.03
CA THR A 189 8.79 -14.89 35.53
C THR A 189 9.47 -13.98 34.51
N PRO A 190 10.80 -13.78 34.58
CA PRO A 190 11.52 -12.90 33.67
C PRO A 190 11.48 -13.44 32.23
N SER A 191 11.23 -12.55 31.25
CA SER A 191 11.18 -12.91 29.82
C SER A 191 12.56 -13.15 29.21
N SER A 192 13.61 -12.69 29.88
CA SER A 192 15.00 -12.90 29.48
C SER A 192 15.93 -12.84 30.69
N ALA A 193 17.05 -13.54 30.62
CA ALA A 193 18.13 -13.49 31.59
C ALA A 193 19.48 -13.48 30.89
N THR A 194 20.49 -12.86 31.51
CA THR A 194 21.85 -12.81 30.99
C THR A 194 22.83 -13.12 32.10
N ASP A 195 23.92 -13.79 31.77
CA ASP A 195 24.99 -14.14 32.70
C ASP A 195 26.35 -14.18 31.98
N SER A 196 27.45 -14.37 32.70
CA SER A 196 28.77 -14.56 32.13
C SER A 196 29.59 -15.60 32.90
N VAL A 197 30.23 -16.51 32.17
CA VAL A 197 31.10 -17.55 32.74
C VAL A 197 32.43 -17.57 31.99
N GLY A 198 33.54 -17.42 32.70
CA GLY A 198 34.89 -17.52 32.12
C GLY A 198 35.14 -16.59 30.92
N GLY A 199 34.51 -15.42 30.87
CA GLY A 199 34.59 -14.47 29.74
C GLY A 199 33.61 -14.74 28.59
N VAL A 200 32.78 -15.79 28.69
CA VAL A 200 31.69 -16.09 27.74
C VAL A 200 30.41 -15.42 28.21
N HIS A 201 29.72 -14.72 27.31
CA HIS A 201 28.43 -14.12 27.57
C HIS A 201 27.30 -15.11 27.28
N LEU A 202 26.36 -15.21 28.20
CA LEU A 202 25.20 -16.08 28.14
C LEU A 202 23.93 -15.23 28.12
N ALA A 203 22.97 -15.61 27.30
CA ALA A 203 21.65 -15.01 27.28
C ALA A 203 20.57 -16.09 27.08
N ALA A 204 19.49 -15.99 27.85
CA ALA A 204 18.31 -16.84 27.74
C ALA A 204 17.07 -15.99 27.48
N TYR A 205 16.19 -16.46 26.61
CA TYR A 205 14.94 -15.80 26.23
C TYR A 205 13.79 -16.78 26.32
N ALA A 206 12.77 -16.46 27.11
CA ALA A 206 11.53 -17.23 27.15
C ALA A 206 10.80 -17.11 25.80
N LEU A 207 10.29 -18.23 25.29
CA LEU A 207 9.60 -18.30 24.00
C LEU A 207 8.10 -18.50 24.21
N GLY A 208 7.31 -17.51 23.77
CA GLY A 208 5.85 -17.50 23.90
C GLY A 208 5.34 -17.33 25.33
N THR A 209 4.05 -17.02 25.48
CA THR A 209 3.40 -16.86 26.79
C THR A 209 2.99 -18.21 27.36
N GLY A 210 3.76 -18.75 28.31
CA GLY A 210 3.35 -19.89 29.15
C GLY A 210 3.63 -21.29 28.60
N GLN A 211 4.45 -21.42 27.54
CA GLN A 211 4.69 -22.70 26.85
C GLN A 211 6.02 -23.38 27.26
N GLY A 212 6.84 -22.77 28.12
CA GLY A 212 8.03 -23.41 28.71
C GLY A 212 9.28 -23.51 27.83
N PHE A 213 9.21 -23.13 26.56
CA PHE A 213 10.36 -23.13 25.65
C PHE A 213 11.32 -21.96 25.91
N VAL A 214 12.62 -22.19 25.73
CA VAL A 214 13.66 -21.20 25.98
C VAL A 214 14.73 -21.24 24.90
N LEU A 215 15.08 -20.07 24.36
CA LEU A 215 16.26 -19.89 23.52
C LEU A 215 17.46 -19.53 24.41
N GLY A 216 18.50 -20.35 24.38
CA GLY A 216 19.81 -20.04 24.94
C GLY A 216 20.81 -19.60 23.87
N VAL A 217 21.61 -18.58 24.16
CA VAL A 217 22.71 -18.09 23.32
C VAL A 217 23.96 -17.95 24.17
N ALA A 218 25.10 -18.44 23.66
CA ALA A 218 26.41 -18.24 24.25
C ALA A 218 27.39 -17.67 23.22
N SER A 219 28.10 -16.59 23.55
CA SER A 219 29.09 -15.97 22.66
C SER A 219 30.36 -15.54 23.41
N ALA A 220 31.52 -15.68 22.76
CA ALA A 220 32.81 -15.27 23.34
C ALA A 220 33.01 -13.74 23.32
N ARG A 221 32.23 -13.02 22.53
CA ARG A 221 32.27 -11.57 22.37
C ARG A 221 30.85 -11.04 22.30
N ARG A 222 30.64 -9.81 22.79
CA ARG A 222 29.38 -9.07 22.67
C ARG A 222 29.59 -7.91 21.71
N ASP A 223 29.01 -8.01 20.52
CA ASP A 223 28.98 -6.93 19.56
C ASP A 223 27.66 -6.15 19.67
N SER A 224 27.68 -4.88 19.24
CA SER A 224 26.45 -4.08 19.20
C SER A 224 25.41 -4.73 18.29
N GLY A 225 24.17 -4.79 18.76
CA GLY A 225 23.05 -5.43 18.07
C GLY A 225 22.86 -6.94 18.31
N ASP A 226 23.77 -7.64 19.01
CA ASP A 226 23.63 -9.09 19.28
C ASP A 226 22.34 -9.43 20.01
N HIS A 227 21.98 -8.64 21.02
CA HIS A 227 20.73 -8.79 21.76
C HIS A 227 19.52 -8.65 20.84
N THR A 228 19.51 -7.65 19.95
CA THR A 228 18.43 -7.45 18.99
C THR A 228 18.29 -8.63 18.02
N ILE A 229 19.41 -9.17 17.53
CA ILE A 229 19.44 -10.34 16.66
C ILE A 229 18.89 -11.57 17.39
N ALA A 230 19.31 -11.79 18.64
CA ALA A 230 18.82 -12.88 19.48
C ALA A 230 17.31 -12.73 19.81
N SER A 231 16.83 -11.51 20.08
CA SER A 231 15.41 -11.24 20.30
C SER A 231 14.56 -11.50 19.06
N VAL A 232 15.03 -11.15 17.87
CA VAL A 232 14.33 -11.47 16.60
C VAL A 232 14.24 -12.99 16.43
N ALA A 233 15.33 -13.72 16.67
CA ALA A 233 15.33 -15.17 16.63
C ALA A 233 14.38 -15.77 17.68
N ALA A 234 14.30 -15.20 18.89
CA ALA A 234 13.37 -15.63 19.93
C ALA A 234 11.90 -15.44 19.48
N VAL A 235 11.56 -14.32 18.84
CA VAL A 235 10.20 -14.11 18.30
C VAL A 235 9.87 -15.13 17.21
N LEU A 236 10.77 -15.36 16.25
CA LEU A 236 10.57 -16.33 15.18
C LEU A 236 10.44 -17.76 15.73
N LEU A 237 11.31 -18.15 16.66
CA LEU A 237 11.24 -19.45 17.30
C LEU A 237 9.96 -19.60 18.13
N SER A 238 9.48 -18.55 18.79
CA SER A 238 8.20 -18.58 19.52
C SER A 238 7.03 -18.91 18.59
N LEU A 239 7.01 -18.35 17.37
CA LEU A 239 6.01 -18.66 16.35
C LEU A 239 6.13 -20.11 15.87
N LEU A 240 7.36 -20.55 15.56
CA LEU A 240 7.64 -21.89 15.02
C LEU A 240 7.39 -23.00 16.05
N THR A 241 7.73 -22.80 17.32
CA THR A 241 7.49 -23.78 18.39
C THR A 241 6.01 -23.84 18.78
N GLY A 242 5.25 -22.76 18.58
CA GLY A 242 3.80 -22.76 18.67
C GLY A 242 3.12 -23.65 17.61
N GLU A 243 3.68 -23.69 16.39
CA GLU A 243 3.15 -24.52 15.30
C GLU A 243 3.51 -26.03 15.43
N HIS A 244 4.67 -26.37 15.99
CA HIS A 244 5.17 -27.75 16.08
C HIS A 244 4.43 -28.64 17.11
N GLN A 245 3.73 -28.07 18.10
CA GLN A 245 2.93 -28.83 19.08
C GLN A 245 1.45 -28.97 18.75
N SER A 246 0.97 -28.38 17.65
CA SER A 246 -0.27 -28.90 17.07
C SER A 246 0.06 -30.30 16.54
N GLY A 247 -0.47 -31.37 17.12
CA GLY A 247 -0.41 -32.74 16.57
C GLY A 247 -0.93 -32.90 15.12
N SER A 248 -1.17 -31.79 14.43
CA SER A 248 -1.61 -31.65 13.05
C SER A 248 -0.49 -31.84 12.03
N GLY A 249 0.81 -31.78 12.36
CA GLY A 249 1.87 -31.93 11.33
C GLY A 249 1.82 -33.28 10.59
N ALA A 250 1.98 -34.38 11.33
CA ALA A 250 1.90 -35.74 10.77
C ALA A 250 0.47 -36.11 10.31
N ALA A 251 -0.56 -35.65 11.03
CA ALA A 251 -1.96 -35.91 10.67
C ALA A 251 -2.40 -35.16 9.39
N ARG A 252 -1.90 -33.94 9.16
CA ARG A 252 -2.08 -33.17 7.91
C ARG A 252 -1.36 -33.83 6.74
N SER A 253 -0.11 -34.25 6.94
CA SER A 253 0.64 -34.99 5.90
C SER A 253 -0.07 -36.30 5.53
N ALA A 254 -0.59 -37.04 6.52
CA ALA A 254 -1.38 -38.24 6.27
C ALA A 254 -2.71 -37.94 5.56
N ALA A 255 -3.41 -36.87 5.95
CA ALA A 255 -4.63 -36.41 5.27
C ALA A 255 -4.37 -36.04 3.81
N LEU A 256 -3.29 -35.28 3.53
CA LEU A 256 -2.88 -34.89 2.18
C LEU A 256 -2.55 -36.12 1.32
N VAL A 257 -1.74 -37.06 1.84
CA VAL A 257 -1.40 -38.29 1.13
C VAL A 257 -2.65 -39.12 0.83
N ARG A 258 -3.59 -39.25 1.76
CA ARG A 258 -4.85 -39.95 1.54
C ARG A 258 -5.70 -39.28 0.46
N LEU A 259 -5.83 -37.94 0.48
CA LEU A 259 -6.54 -37.18 -0.56
C LEU A 259 -5.89 -37.36 -1.94
N LEU A 260 -4.56 -37.29 -2.03
CA LEU A 260 -3.81 -37.48 -3.29
C LEU A 260 -3.96 -38.91 -3.85
N LEU A 261 -4.20 -39.89 -2.97
CA LEU A 261 -4.49 -41.28 -3.34
C LEU A 261 -5.99 -41.55 -3.55
N GLY A 262 -6.83 -40.51 -3.57
CA GLY A 262 -8.25 -40.59 -3.92
C GLY A 262 -9.20 -40.85 -2.75
N ALA A 263 -8.76 -40.73 -1.50
CA ALA A 263 -9.68 -40.76 -0.36
C ALA A 263 -10.63 -39.55 -0.41
N ALA A 264 -11.88 -39.75 0.00
CA ALA A 264 -12.86 -38.68 0.09
C ALA A 264 -12.57 -37.74 1.30
N PRO A 265 -12.97 -36.46 1.26
CA PRO A 265 -12.75 -35.50 2.34
C PRO A 265 -13.21 -35.97 3.74
N GLU A 266 -14.27 -36.77 3.80
CA GLU A 266 -14.86 -37.27 5.04
C GLU A 266 -13.93 -38.29 5.73
N ALA A 267 -13.13 -39.02 4.96
CA ALA A 267 -12.21 -40.02 5.48
C ALA A 267 -10.93 -39.40 6.09
N VAL A 268 -10.67 -38.12 5.81
CA VAL A 268 -9.49 -37.39 6.30
C VAL A 268 -9.82 -36.30 7.31
N ALA A 269 -11.04 -35.75 7.30
CA ALA A 269 -11.46 -34.70 8.23
C ALA A 269 -11.25 -35.02 9.72
N PRO A 270 -11.44 -36.26 10.22
CA PRO A 270 -11.13 -36.60 11.62
C PRO A 270 -9.65 -36.43 11.98
N LEU A 271 -8.73 -36.60 11.02
CA LEU A 271 -7.29 -36.37 11.24
C LEU A 271 -6.96 -34.89 11.43
N LEU A 272 -7.84 -34.00 10.97
CA LEU A 272 -7.68 -32.55 11.05
C LEU A 272 -8.35 -31.95 12.31
N GLY A 273 -9.08 -32.77 13.09
CA GLY A 273 -9.60 -32.39 14.41
C GLY A 273 -10.93 -31.64 14.42
N GLY A 274 -11.75 -31.73 13.36
CA GLY A 274 -13.04 -31.04 13.28
C GLY A 274 -14.11 -31.80 12.47
N GLU A 275 -15.35 -31.78 12.96
CA GLU A 275 -16.52 -32.38 12.28
C GLU A 275 -17.19 -31.42 11.30
N ARG A 276 -17.20 -30.12 11.62
CA ARG A 276 -17.69 -29.04 10.77
C ARG A 276 -16.61 -28.01 10.57
N TRP A 277 -16.66 -27.33 9.43
CA TRP A 277 -15.60 -26.42 8.99
C TRP A 277 -16.19 -25.17 8.35
N VAL A 278 -15.51 -24.05 8.56
CA VAL A 278 -15.76 -22.78 7.89
C VAL A 278 -14.59 -22.51 6.94
N VAL A 279 -14.89 -22.19 5.68
CA VAL A 279 -13.89 -21.72 4.73
C VAL A 279 -13.84 -20.20 4.83
N VAL A 280 -12.64 -19.65 5.00
CA VAL A 280 -12.39 -18.21 5.01
C VAL A 280 -11.50 -17.86 3.83
N HIS A 281 -11.94 -16.90 3.03
CA HIS A 281 -11.13 -16.25 2.00
C HIS A 281 -10.72 -14.88 2.51
N ALA A 282 -9.44 -14.55 2.41
CA ALA A 282 -8.87 -13.33 2.96
C ALA A 282 -7.97 -12.63 1.96
N ARG A 283 -8.03 -11.30 1.96
CA ARG A 283 -7.12 -10.47 1.17
C ARG A 283 -6.63 -9.27 2.01
N PRO A 284 -5.36 -8.84 1.89
CA PRO A 284 -4.89 -7.64 2.58
C PRO A 284 -5.73 -6.40 2.25
N VAL A 285 -5.91 -5.51 3.23
CA VAL A 285 -6.66 -4.23 3.08
C VAL A 285 -5.85 -3.21 2.29
N ALA A 286 -4.52 -3.23 2.45
CA ALA A 286 -3.61 -2.43 1.64
C ALA A 286 -3.33 -3.15 0.32
N ASP A 287 -3.37 -2.43 -0.79
CA ASP A 287 -2.89 -2.94 -2.07
C ASP A 287 -1.36 -3.06 -1.99
N GLY A 288 -0.85 -4.27 -2.25
CA GLY A 288 0.55 -4.64 -2.08
C GLY A 288 0.82 -6.02 -2.68
N PRO A 289 2.05 -6.54 -2.59
CA PRO A 289 2.39 -7.85 -3.12
C PRO A 289 1.48 -8.95 -2.53
N ALA A 290 1.30 -10.03 -3.30
CA ALA A 290 0.58 -11.21 -2.81
C ALA A 290 1.09 -11.57 -1.40
N PRO A 291 0.19 -11.87 -0.45
CA PRO A 291 0.58 -12.10 0.92
C PRO A 291 1.60 -13.23 0.97
N ASP A 292 2.76 -12.93 1.55
CA ASP A 292 3.80 -13.94 1.69
C ASP A 292 3.33 -15.07 2.62
N ALA A 293 4.04 -16.19 2.58
CA ALA A 293 3.70 -17.35 3.40
C ALA A 293 3.65 -17.01 4.91
N VAL A 294 4.41 -16.01 5.35
CA VAL A 294 4.47 -15.57 6.76
C VAL A 294 3.19 -14.84 7.15
N ALA A 295 2.72 -13.91 6.31
CA ALA A 295 1.46 -13.18 6.51
C ALA A 295 0.25 -14.11 6.45
N ALA A 296 0.27 -15.08 5.52
CA ALA A 296 -0.78 -16.10 5.41
C ALA A 296 -0.82 -17.01 6.66
N SER A 297 0.34 -17.48 7.14
CA SER A 297 0.42 -18.26 8.39
C SER A 297 -0.01 -17.46 9.61
N ALA A 298 0.39 -16.18 9.71
CA ALA A 298 -0.03 -15.30 10.79
C ALA A 298 -1.55 -15.09 10.81
N LEU A 299 -2.18 -14.95 9.64
CA LEU A 299 -3.64 -14.91 9.51
C LEU A 299 -4.29 -16.24 9.93
N GLY A 300 -3.74 -17.36 9.49
CA GLY A 300 -4.19 -18.69 9.91
C GLY A 300 -4.17 -18.84 11.43
N ALA A 301 -3.04 -18.49 12.06
CA ALA A 301 -2.88 -18.51 13.51
C ALA A 301 -3.89 -17.58 14.22
N ALA A 302 -4.12 -16.38 13.69
CA ALA A 302 -5.12 -15.43 14.22
C ALA A 302 -6.56 -15.94 14.12
N LEU A 303 -6.86 -16.72 13.07
CA LEU A 303 -8.15 -17.42 12.91
C LEU A 303 -8.19 -18.78 13.62
N GLY A 304 -7.10 -19.17 14.29
CA GLY A 304 -6.98 -20.42 15.04
C GLY A 304 -6.93 -21.66 14.15
N SER A 305 -6.32 -21.58 12.97
CA SER A 305 -6.12 -22.72 12.06
C SER A 305 -4.73 -22.76 11.45
N ALA A 306 -4.17 -23.97 11.34
CA ALA A 306 -2.92 -24.24 10.63
C ALA A 306 -3.17 -24.75 9.18
N LEU A 307 -4.42 -24.76 8.71
CA LEU A 307 -4.81 -25.18 7.37
C LEU A 307 -4.97 -23.95 6.48
N VAL A 308 -3.83 -23.50 5.93
CA VAL A 308 -3.73 -22.27 5.13
C VAL A 308 -3.21 -22.61 3.74
N ASP A 309 -3.90 -22.11 2.73
CA ASP A 309 -3.43 -22.04 1.35
C ASP A 309 -3.11 -20.59 1.01
N ALA A 310 -1.83 -20.31 0.82
CA ALA A 310 -1.30 -19.00 0.44
C ALA A 310 -1.20 -18.81 -1.09
N GLY A 311 -1.75 -19.73 -1.89
CA GLY A 311 -1.67 -19.68 -3.34
C GLY A 311 -2.47 -18.53 -3.96
N GLY A 312 -1.78 -17.49 -4.43
CA GLY A 312 -2.36 -16.39 -5.19
C GLY A 312 -2.61 -15.11 -4.38
N ASP A 313 -3.56 -14.29 -4.80
CA ASP A 313 -3.92 -13.01 -4.17
C ASP A 313 -4.94 -13.15 -3.03
N VAL A 314 -5.48 -14.35 -2.83
CA VAL A 314 -6.45 -14.69 -1.80
C VAL A 314 -5.89 -15.82 -0.93
N VAL A 315 -5.72 -15.55 0.36
CA VAL A 315 -5.39 -16.58 1.35
C VAL A 315 -6.66 -17.33 1.71
N ARG A 316 -6.63 -18.66 1.60
CA ARG A 316 -7.73 -19.53 2.02
C ARG A 316 -7.38 -20.21 3.32
N VAL A 317 -8.29 -20.17 4.29
CA VAL A 317 -8.10 -20.79 5.60
C VAL A 317 -9.29 -21.69 5.91
N LEU A 318 -9.01 -22.94 6.27
CA LEU A 318 -10.04 -23.88 6.73
C LEU A 318 -10.09 -23.86 8.27
N VAL A 319 -11.14 -23.29 8.85
CA VAL A 319 -11.29 -23.07 10.29
C VAL A 319 -12.27 -24.08 10.89
N PRO A 320 -11.98 -24.71 12.04
CA PRO A 320 -12.94 -25.54 12.76
C PRO A 320 -14.25 -24.79 13.06
N GLY A 321 -15.40 -25.45 12.85
CA GLY A 321 -16.72 -24.82 12.89
C GLY A 321 -17.22 -24.40 14.27
N ASP A 322 -16.56 -24.84 15.34
CA ASP A 322 -16.73 -24.36 16.72
C ASP A 322 -16.13 -22.96 16.93
N ARG A 323 -15.33 -22.46 15.99
CA ARG A 323 -14.70 -21.15 16.02
C ARG A 323 -15.35 -20.23 14.99
N ALA A 324 -15.97 -19.15 15.47
CA ALA A 324 -16.49 -18.11 14.59
C ALA A 324 -15.33 -17.22 14.10
N PRO A 325 -15.10 -17.07 12.78
CA PRO A 325 -14.07 -16.16 12.28
C PRO A 325 -14.36 -14.73 12.73
N ALA A 326 -13.33 -14.04 13.24
CA ALA A 326 -13.40 -12.63 13.60
C ALA A 326 -12.68 -11.76 12.54
N ALA A 327 -13.06 -10.48 12.46
CA ALA A 327 -12.35 -9.50 11.64
C ALA A 327 -10.88 -9.39 12.08
N GLN A 328 -9.97 -9.30 11.11
CA GLN A 328 -8.52 -9.19 11.38
C GLN A 328 -8.00 -7.86 10.84
N SER A 329 -7.22 -7.15 11.64
CA SER A 329 -6.65 -5.87 11.22
C SER A 329 -5.73 -6.06 10.01
N GLY A 330 -5.86 -5.20 9.01
CA GLY A 330 -5.12 -5.31 7.75
C GLY A 330 -5.64 -6.38 6.78
N TRP A 331 -6.74 -7.07 7.09
CA TRP A 331 -7.37 -8.06 6.21
C TRP A 331 -8.85 -7.78 5.97
N THR A 332 -9.30 -8.04 4.74
CA THR A 332 -10.71 -8.16 4.39
C THR A 332 -11.07 -9.62 4.26
N LEU A 333 -12.11 -10.08 4.95
CA LEU A 333 -12.46 -11.49 5.08
C LEU A 333 -13.85 -11.81 4.54
N GLY A 334 -13.97 -12.95 3.87
CA GLY A 334 -15.23 -13.60 3.51
C GLY A 334 -15.30 -14.99 4.12
N ALA A 335 -16.31 -15.28 4.92
CA ALA A 335 -16.48 -16.58 5.55
C ALA A 335 -17.72 -17.32 5.01
N SER A 336 -17.62 -18.64 4.83
CA SER A 336 -18.76 -19.51 4.53
C SER A 336 -19.64 -19.74 5.78
N VAL A 337 -20.74 -20.48 5.63
CA VAL A 337 -21.36 -21.14 6.79
C VAL A 337 -20.51 -22.33 7.23
N ALA A 338 -20.70 -22.81 8.46
CA ALA A 338 -20.07 -24.05 8.91
C ALA A 338 -20.71 -25.25 8.20
N VAL A 339 -19.92 -26.08 7.52
CA VAL A 339 -20.39 -27.20 6.70
C VAL A 339 -19.67 -28.51 7.04
N ALA A 340 -20.22 -29.64 6.58
CA ALA A 340 -19.52 -30.93 6.65
C ALA A 340 -18.47 -31.07 5.51
N PRO A 341 -17.52 -32.03 5.59
CA PRO A 341 -16.42 -32.15 4.62
C PRO A 341 -16.84 -32.28 3.15
N HIS A 342 -17.93 -33.00 2.85
CA HIS A 342 -18.45 -33.17 1.49
C HIS A 342 -18.92 -31.87 0.82
N GLU A 343 -19.15 -30.82 1.62
CA GLU A 343 -19.65 -29.53 1.15
C GLU A 343 -18.54 -28.47 1.02
N TRP A 344 -17.26 -28.82 1.26
CA TRP A 344 -16.15 -27.86 1.25
C TRP A 344 -16.05 -27.06 -0.05
N ALA A 345 -16.30 -27.68 -1.22
CA ALA A 345 -16.29 -26.97 -2.50
C ALA A 345 -17.40 -25.89 -2.60
N ALA A 346 -18.57 -26.18 -2.03
CA ALA A 346 -19.66 -25.20 -1.94
C ALA A 346 -19.31 -24.09 -0.95
N ALA A 347 -18.71 -24.43 0.21
CA ALA A 347 -18.24 -23.46 1.19
C ALA A 347 -17.13 -22.54 0.65
N ASP A 348 -16.19 -23.06 -0.16
CA ASP A 348 -15.17 -22.25 -0.86
C ASP A 348 -15.82 -21.19 -1.77
N THR A 349 -16.83 -21.60 -2.54
CA THR A 349 -17.61 -20.68 -3.38
C THR A 349 -18.36 -19.63 -2.55
N GLN A 350 -18.89 -20.02 -1.38
CA GLN A 350 -19.57 -19.10 -0.47
C GLN A 350 -18.61 -18.06 0.14
N ALA A 351 -17.42 -18.50 0.56
CA ALA A 351 -16.38 -17.66 1.13
C ALA A 351 -15.86 -16.64 0.10
N ALA A 352 -15.62 -17.07 -1.14
CA ALA A 352 -15.23 -16.20 -2.24
C ALA A 352 -16.27 -15.08 -2.51
N ARG A 353 -17.55 -15.45 -2.56
CA ARG A 353 -18.65 -14.47 -2.73
C ARG A 353 -18.76 -13.52 -1.54
N ALA A 354 -18.56 -14.04 -0.33
CA ALA A 354 -18.58 -13.23 0.87
C ALA A 354 -17.41 -12.23 0.91
N LEU A 355 -16.22 -12.62 0.44
CA LEU A 355 -15.04 -11.76 0.34
C LEU A 355 -15.24 -10.65 -0.69
N ALA A 356 -15.74 -11.00 -1.89
CA ALA A 356 -16.06 -10.02 -2.92
C ALA A 356 -17.03 -8.95 -2.40
N ARG A 357 -18.03 -9.38 -1.61
CA ARG A 357 -18.98 -8.49 -0.96
C ARG A 357 -18.36 -7.66 0.17
N ALA A 358 -17.52 -8.26 1.02
CA ALA A 358 -16.78 -7.55 2.07
C ALA A 358 -15.95 -6.40 1.49
N ARG A 359 -15.26 -6.65 0.36
CA ARG A 359 -14.52 -5.62 -0.39
C ARG A 359 -15.45 -4.55 -0.96
N ALA A 360 -16.54 -4.94 -1.61
CA ALA A 360 -17.49 -4.00 -2.19
C ALA A 360 -18.16 -3.10 -1.13
N THR A 361 -18.43 -3.61 0.06
CA THR A 361 -19.08 -2.86 1.16
C THR A 361 -18.08 -2.27 2.15
N ARG A 362 -16.77 -2.36 1.87
CA ARG A 362 -15.68 -1.94 2.79
C ARG A 362 -15.89 -2.43 4.21
N SER A 363 -16.38 -3.67 4.34
CA SER A 363 -16.62 -4.32 5.62
C SER A 363 -15.45 -5.26 5.91
N PRO A 364 -14.87 -5.24 7.12
CA PRO A 364 -13.65 -6.02 7.41
C PRO A 364 -13.90 -7.53 7.38
N LEU A 365 -15.14 -7.96 7.63
CA LEU A 365 -15.58 -9.34 7.53
C LEU A 365 -17.03 -9.37 7.05
N VAL A 366 -17.34 -10.27 6.11
CA VAL A 366 -18.72 -10.62 5.78
C VAL A 366 -18.87 -12.13 5.84
N ARG A 367 -19.90 -12.62 6.53
CA ARG A 367 -20.24 -14.04 6.54
C ARG A 367 -21.32 -14.35 5.51
N HIS A 368 -21.23 -15.53 4.91
CA HIS A 368 -22.29 -16.05 4.07
C HIS A 368 -23.55 -16.26 4.92
N GLY A 369 -24.70 -15.75 4.45
CA GLY A 369 -25.93 -15.72 5.23
C GLY A 369 -26.13 -14.48 6.13
N GLU A 370 -25.08 -13.71 6.46
CA GLU A 370 -25.20 -12.42 7.16
C GLU A 370 -25.47 -11.27 6.18
N ARG A 371 -26.64 -11.27 5.54
CA ARG A 371 -27.37 -10.03 5.20
C ARG A 371 -28.83 -10.33 4.88
N PRO A 372 -29.72 -9.36 5.16
CA PRO A 372 -31.06 -9.41 4.66
C PRO A 372 -31.02 -9.38 3.12
N GLY A 373 -31.62 -10.35 2.44
CA GLY A 373 -31.89 -10.25 1.00
C GLY A 373 -32.74 -9.01 0.69
N LEU A 374 -32.93 -8.67 -0.59
CA LEU A 374 -33.94 -7.65 -0.98
C LEU A 374 -35.34 -7.98 -0.40
N THR A 375 -35.59 -9.28 -0.18
CA THR A 375 -36.76 -9.86 0.49
C THR A 375 -36.86 -9.59 1.98
N ASP A 376 -35.81 -9.07 2.60
CA ASP A 376 -35.72 -8.90 4.05
C ASP A 376 -35.74 -7.40 4.42
N LEU A 377 -35.78 -6.52 3.41
CA LEU A 377 -36.20 -5.11 3.52
C LEU A 377 -37.74 -4.96 3.56
N VAL A 378 -38.47 -6.04 3.29
CA VAL A 378 -39.94 -6.10 3.27
C VAL A 378 -40.33 -7.36 4.03
N ALA A 379 -41.23 -7.30 5.02
CA ALA A 379 -41.61 -8.52 5.74
C ALA A 379 -42.12 -9.59 4.76
N PRO A 380 -41.81 -10.89 4.93
CA PRO A 380 -42.22 -11.94 3.99
C PRO A 380 -43.73 -11.96 3.72
N ALA A 381 -44.54 -11.59 4.72
CA ALA A 381 -45.98 -11.44 4.59
C ALA A 381 -46.38 -10.28 3.66
N ASP A 382 -45.68 -9.15 3.73
CA ASP A 382 -45.92 -7.95 2.92
C ASP A 382 -45.42 -8.13 1.48
N ALA A 383 -44.27 -8.80 1.30
CA ALA A 383 -43.77 -9.19 -0.01
C ALA A 383 -44.72 -10.18 -0.70
N ALA A 384 -45.22 -11.18 0.04
CA ALA A 384 -46.23 -12.12 -0.47
C ALA A 384 -47.59 -11.45 -0.72
N ALA A 385 -47.99 -10.48 0.11
CA ALA A 385 -49.20 -9.69 -0.12
C ALA A 385 -49.07 -8.83 -1.38
N HIS A 386 -47.98 -8.09 -1.52
CA HIS A 386 -47.69 -7.27 -2.70
C HIS A 386 -47.60 -8.12 -3.98
N ALA A 387 -46.91 -9.26 -3.94
CA ALA A 387 -46.84 -10.19 -5.07
C ALA A 387 -48.21 -10.76 -5.44
N ARG A 388 -49.06 -11.10 -4.46
CA ARG A 388 -50.45 -11.53 -4.70
C ARG A 388 -51.28 -10.42 -5.32
N THR A 389 -51.18 -9.19 -4.83
CA THR A 389 -51.88 -8.03 -5.41
C THR A 389 -51.41 -7.74 -6.83
N LEU A 390 -50.09 -7.77 -7.08
CA LEU A 390 -49.51 -7.51 -8.39
C LEU A 390 -49.90 -8.59 -9.40
N LEU A 391 -49.89 -9.87 -9.00
CA LEU A 391 -50.18 -11.01 -9.88
C LEU A 391 -51.67 -11.35 -9.95
N ALA A 392 -52.54 -10.74 -9.15
CA ALA A 392 -53.98 -10.97 -9.18
C ALA A 392 -54.58 -10.87 -10.60
N PRO A 393 -54.23 -9.88 -11.44
CA PRO A 393 -54.80 -9.75 -12.79
C PRO A 393 -54.47 -10.91 -13.75
N VAL A 394 -53.42 -11.70 -13.47
CA VAL A 394 -53.03 -12.87 -14.28
C VAL A 394 -53.40 -14.20 -13.61
N ALA A 395 -53.73 -14.18 -12.31
CA ALA A 395 -54.06 -15.36 -11.52
C ALA A 395 -55.37 -16.02 -11.97
N ASP A 396 -56.32 -15.24 -12.50
CA ASP A 396 -57.63 -15.72 -12.95
C ASP A 396 -57.58 -16.54 -14.25
N THR A 397 -56.41 -16.62 -14.92
CA THR A 397 -56.23 -17.43 -16.13
C THR A 397 -55.07 -18.42 -15.94
N PRO A 398 -55.33 -19.70 -15.62
CA PRO A 398 -54.30 -20.70 -15.34
C PRO A 398 -53.26 -20.83 -16.46
N ALA A 399 -53.69 -20.79 -17.72
CA ALA A 399 -52.82 -20.87 -18.88
C ALA A 399 -51.83 -19.68 -18.99
N LEU A 400 -52.20 -18.48 -18.52
CA LEU A 400 -51.30 -17.32 -18.50
C LEU A 400 -50.28 -17.43 -17.37
N THR A 401 -50.74 -17.87 -16.19
CA THR A 401 -49.86 -18.09 -15.03
C THR A 401 -48.83 -19.19 -15.31
N GLU A 402 -49.26 -20.31 -15.88
CA GLU A 402 -48.39 -21.42 -16.28
C GLU A 402 -47.40 -20.98 -17.37
N THR A 403 -47.88 -20.26 -18.39
CA THR A 403 -46.99 -19.78 -19.46
C THR A 403 -45.96 -18.78 -18.94
N LEU A 404 -46.36 -17.85 -18.06
CA LEU A 404 -45.45 -16.87 -17.45
C LEU A 404 -44.42 -17.54 -16.55
N ARG A 405 -44.84 -18.49 -15.70
CA ARG A 405 -43.94 -19.25 -14.83
C ARG A 405 -42.91 -20.01 -15.65
N THR A 406 -43.34 -20.79 -16.64
CA THR A 406 -42.43 -21.60 -17.47
C THR A 406 -41.52 -20.73 -18.33
N TRP A 407 -42.00 -19.58 -18.81
CA TRP A 407 -41.19 -18.62 -19.56
C TRP A 407 -40.10 -17.97 -18.71
N LEU A 408 -40.42 -17.56 -17.49
CA LEU A 408 -39.44 -17.01 -16.54
C LEU A 408 -38.42 -18.07 -16.12
N SER A 409 -38.85 -19.30 -15.80
CA SER A 409 -37.95 -20.41 -15.45
C SER A 409 -37.01 -20.81 -16.59
N LEU A 410 -37.39 -20.56 -17.85
CA LEU A 410 -36.57 -20.81 -19.03
C LEU A 410 -35.88 -19.54 -19.55
N HIS A 411 -35.71 -18.56 -18.68
CA HIS A 411 -34.93 -17.33 -18.91
C HIS A 411 -35.43 -16.50 -20.10
N GLY A 412 -36.75 -16.46 -20.30
CA GLY A 412 -37.38 -15.66 -21.35
C GLY A 412 -37.33 -16.28 -22.76
N SER A 413 -36.93 -17.55 -22.88
CA SER A 413 -36.80 -18.23 -24.17
C SER A 413 -38.16 -18.66 -24.74
N TRP A 414 -38.57 -18.06 -25.86
CA TRP A 414 -39.83 -18.39 -26.54
C TRP A 414 -39.92 -19.85 -26.96
N ASP A 415 -38.85 -20.38 -27.60
CA ASP A 415 -38.85 -21.72 -28.18
C ASP A 415 -38.79 -22.80 -27.11
N ARG A 416 -37.97 -22.62 -26.06
CA ARG A 416 -37.90 -23.61 -24.96
C ARG A 416 -39.20 -23.67 -24.16
N THR A 417 -39.86 -22.53 -23.95
CA THR A 417 -41.17 -22.49 -23.29
C THR A 417 -42.26 -23.12 -24.15
N ALA A 418 -42.23 -22.91 -25.47
CA ALA A 418 -43.16 -23.54 -26.40
C ALA A 418 -43.06 -25.08 -26.34
N VAL A 419 -41.82 -25.61 -26.34
CA VAL A 419 -41.55 -27.04 -26.19
C VAL A 419 -42.01 -27.55 -24.82
N ALA A 420 -41.68 -26.86 -23.73
CA ALA A 420 -42.03 -27.30 -22.38
C ALA A 420 -43.55 -27.30 -22.11
N LEU A 421 -44.31 -26.46 -22.80
CA LEU A 421 -45.77 -26.37 -22.65
C LEU A 421 -46.53 -27.10 -23.76
N SER A 422 -45.85 -27.76 -24.70
CA SER A 422 -46.46 -28.38 -25.88
C SER A 422 -47.39 -27.44 -26.67
N VAL A 423 -46.98 -26.18 -26.83
CA VAL A 423 -47.71 -25.16 -27.61
C VAL A 423 -46.80 -24.52 -28.65
N HIS A 424 -47.37 -23.77 -29.59
CA HIS A 424 -46.58 -23.04 -30.57
C HIS A 424 -45.93 -21.78 -29.97
N ARG A 425 -44.74 -21.39 -30.45
CA ARG A 425 -44.00 -20.17 -30.02
C ARG A 425 -44.81 -18.88 -30.11
N ASN A 426 -45.71 -18.78 -31.09
CA ASN A 426 -46.58 -17.60 -31.25
C ASN A 426 -47.63 -17.53 -30.13
N THR A 427 -48.10 -18.67 -29.64
CA THR A 427 -49.03 -18.74 -28.50
C THR A 427 -48.35 -18.30 -27.21
N VAL A 428 -47.08 -18.70 -27.00
CA VAL A 428 -46.28 -18.21 -25.85
C VAL A 428 -46.13 -16.69 -25.94
N ARG A 429 -45.78 -16.16 -27.12
CA ARG A 429 -45.61 -14.72 -27.33
C ARG A 429 -46.91 -13.95 -27.05
N GLN A 430 -48.03 -14.39 -27.61
CA GLN A 430 -49.34 -13.79 -27.35
C GLN A 430 -49.72 -13.81 -25.87
N ARG A 431 -49.50 -14.93 -25.18
CA ARG A 431 -49.80 -15.07 -23.75
C ARG A 431 -48.91 -14.17 -22.89
N ILE A 432 -47.61 -14.08 -23.17
CA ILE A 432 -46.70 -13.17 -22.44
C ILE A 432 -47.03 -11.70 -22.73
N THR A 433 -47.36 -11.33 -23.97
CA THR A 433 -47.85 -9.97 -24.30
C THR A 433 -49.16 -9.66 -23.55
N ARG A 434 -50.05 -10.64 -23.38
CA ARG A 434 -51.26 -10.47 -22.58
C ARG A 434 -50.96 -10.31 -21.09
N CYS A 435 -50.03 -11.09 -20.53
CA CYS A 435 -49.54 -10.88 -19.16
C CYS A 435 -48.94 -9.48 -18.97
N ALA A 436 -48.16 -9.01 -19.95
CA ALA A 436 -47.58 -7.67 -19.97
C ALA A 436 -48.63 -6.57 -19.86
N ALA A 437 -49.67 -6.66 -20.69
CA ALA A 437 -50.79 -5.73 -20.70
C ALA A 437 -51.58 -5.75 -19.39
N LEU A 438 -51.90 -6.94 -18.86
CA LEU A 438 -52.65 -7.10 -17.61
C LEU A 438 -51.89 -6.59 -16.38
N LEU A 439 -50.55 -6.63 -16.41
CA LEU A 439 -49.69 -6.17 -15.32
C LEU A 439 -49.23 -4.71 -15.50
N GLY A 440 -49.60 -4.04 -16.60
CA GLY A 440 -49.18 -2.67 -16.89
C GLY A 440 -47.67 -2.51 -17.08
N ARG A 441 -46.97 -3.55 -17.58
CA ARG A 441 -45.51 -3.56 -17.76
C ARG A 441 -45.09 -3.99 -19.15
N THR A 442 -44.15 -3.27 -19.76
CA THR A 442 -43.50 -3.67 -21.01
C THR A 442 -42.28 -4.54 -20.71
N TRP A 443 -42.26 -5.78 -21.21
CA TRP A 443 -41.15 -6.71 -21.01
C TRP A 443 -40.21 -6.63 -22.22
N THR A 444 -39.22 -5.76 -22.18
CA THR A 444 -38.11 -5.80 -23.14
C THR A 444 -37.12 -6.87 -22.69
N ILE A 445 -37.00 -7.96 -23.46
CA ILE A 445 -35.91 -8.92 -23.28
C ILE A 445 -34.62 -8.23 -23.74
N ARG A 446 -33.85 -7.68 -22.81
CA ARG A 446 -32.42 -7.45 -22.98
C ARG A 446 -31.70 -8.47 -22.09
N MET A 447 -31.16 -9.52 -22.71
CA MET A 447 -30.07 -10.28 -22.09
C MET A 447 -28.80 -9.44 -22.19
N CYS A 448 -28.57 -8.62 -21.16
CA CYS A 448 -27.25 -8.30 -20.64
C CYS A 448 -27.39 -8.35 -19.13
N GLY A 449 -26.40 -8.93 -18.46
CA GLY A 449 -26.40 -9.17 -17.02
C GLY A 449 -26.86 -7.96 -16.22
N TRP A 450 -27.60 -8.24 -15.14
CA TRP A 450 -28.02 -7.25 -14.16
C TRP A 450 -26.80 -6.57 -13.53
N SER A 451 -26.36 -5.47 -14.14
CA SER A 451 -25.79 -4.31 -13.49
C SER A 451 -25.98 -3.11 -14.42
N CYS A 452 -26.25 -1.96 -13.82
CA CYS A 452 -26.48 -0.66 -14.45
C CYS A 452 -27.89 -0.41 -15.01
N GLY A 453 -28.69 0.24 -14.17
CA GLY A 453 -29.92 0.89 -14.57
C GLY A 453 -29.67 2.20 -15.28
N SER A 454 -30.62 2.52 -16.18
CA SER A 454 -31.13 3.86 -16.52
C SER A 454 -30.15 4.86 -17.15
N ARG A 455 -30.40 5.47 -18.31
CA ARG A 455 -31.66 5.74 -19.02
C ARG A 455 -31.30 6.29 -20.42
N CYS A 456 -31.98 5.82 -21.47
CA CYS A 456 -32.26 6.65 -22.64
C CYS A 456 -33.79 6.68 -22.77
N GLY A 457 -34.37 7.87 -22.55
CA GLY A 457 -35.76 8.15 -22.84
C GLY A 457 -35.88 8.75 -24.24
N THR A 458 -36.93 8.39 -24.94
CA THR A 458 -37.45 9.17 -26.07
C THR A 458 -38.87 9.59 -25.74
N ALA A 459 -39.12 10.87 -26.01
CA ALA A 459 -40.35 11.60 -25.80
C ALA A 459 -41.49 11.11 -26.69
N ASP A 460 -42.73 11.36 -26.26
CA ASP A 460 -43.79 11.78 -27.18
C ASP A 460 -44.86 12.62 -26.48
N GLY A 461 -45.43 13.56 -27.25
CA GLY A 461 -46.13 14.78 -26.82
C GLY A 461 -47.54 14.65 -26.22
N GLY A 462 -48.00 15.78 -25.64
CA GLY A 462 -49.33 15.98 -25.04
C GLY A 462 -50.51 16.03 -26.04
N PRO A 463 -51.73 16.42 -25.62
CA PRO A 463 -51.98 17.81 -25.18
C PRO A 463 -53.08 18.06 -24.11
N ASN A 464 -53.03 19.28 -23.54
CA ASN A 464 -54.11 20.18 -23.06
C ASN A 464 -55.29 19.68 -22.19
N GLN A 465 -55.51 20.32 -21.02
CA GLN A 465 -56.53 21.39 -20.83
C GLN A 465 -56.62 21.92 -19.37
N VAL A 466 -56.45 23.24 -19.23
CA VAL A 466 -57.29 24.24 -18.50
C VAL A 466 -57.56 24.10 -16.96
N THR A 467 -56.88 24.99 -16.21
CA THR A 467 -57.19 25.85 -15.01
C THR A 467 -58.63 25.94 -14.42
N PRO A 468 -58.95 26.67 -13.30
CA PRO A 468 -58.17 27.37 -12.23
C PRO A 468 -58.75 27.21 -10.75
N VAL A 469 -58.38 28.15 -9.86
CA VAL A 469 -59.08 28.79 -8.69
C VAL A 469 -58.63 28.43 -7.22
N PRO A 470 -58.77 29.32 -6.19
CA PRO A 470 -57.64 30.10 -5.62
C PRO A 470 -57.67 30.31 -4.07
N GLY A 471 -56.71 31.09 -3.54
CA GLY A 471 -56.79 31.86 -2.27
C GLY A 471 -56.35 31.09 -1.01
N ARG A 472 -55.79 31.66 0.06
CA ARG A 472 -55.48 33.02 0.57
C ARG A 472 -54.24 32.81 1.48
N GLY A 473 -53.19 33.63 1.57
CA GLY A 473 -53.12 35.03 1.93
C GLY A 473 -52.82 35.21 3.44
N THR A 474 -51.55 35.45 3.83
CA THR A 474 -51.06 36.32 4.96
C THR A 474 -49.51 36.25 5.10
N PRO A 475 -48.84 37.26 5.70
CA PRO A 475 -47.68 37.95 5.10
C PRO A 475 -46.29 37.60 5.67
N ALA A 476 -45.26 38.01 4.93
CA ALA A 476 -43.83 37.84 5.21
C ALA A 476 -43.25 38.85 6.23
N PRO A 477 -42.21 38.47 7.01
CA PRO A 477 -41.23 39.40 7.56
C PRO A 477 -40.01 39.58 6.62
N PRO A 478 -39.25 40.69 6.71
CA PRO A 478 -38.36 41.14 5.66
C PRO A 478 -36.93 40.58 5.77
N GLY A 479 -36.26 40.50 4.62
CA GLY A 479 -34.81 40.71 4.53
C GLY A 479 -33.91 39.54 4.91
N GLY A 480 -33.91 38.48 4.12
CA GLY A 480 -32.81 37.51 4.07
C GLY A 480 -32.44 37.26 2.61
N ALA A 481 -31.25 37.74 2.20
CA ALA A 481 -30.70 37.48 0.88
C ALA A 481 -30.73 35.97 0.55
N PRO A 482 -31.18 35.56 -0.65
CA PRO A 482 -31.19 34.15 -0.99
C PRO A 482 -29.75 33.67 -1.10
N ARG A 483 -29.38 32.70 -0.25
CA ARG A 483 -28.26 31.82 -0.51
C ARG A 483 -28.48 31.24 -1.91
N GLN A 484 -27.59 31.58 -2.83
CA GLN A 484 -27.61 31.03 -4.17
C GLN A 484 -27.49 29.51 -4.05
N ASN A 485 -28.54 28.82 -4.50
CA ASN A 485 -28.47 27.42 -4.86
C ASN A 485 -27.30 27.25 -5.84
N GLY A 486 -26.38 26.32 -5.56
CA GLY A 486 -25.24 26.05 -6.41
C GLY A 486 -25.67 25.81 -7.87
N PRO A 487 -24.88 26.24 -8.86
CA PRO A 487 -25.24 26.00 -10.24
C PRO A 487 -25.22 24.51 -10.54
N MET A 488 -26.28 24.07 -11.22
CA MET A 488 -26.41 22.77 -11.87
C MET A 488 -25.20 22.47 -12.78
N PRO A 489 -24.91 21.20 -13.11
CA PRO A 489 -23.93 20.87 -14.14
C PRO A 489 -24.25 21.64 -15.43
N ILE A 490 -23.24 22.25 -16.04
CA ILE A 490 -23.37 22.96 -17.31
C ILE A 490 -23.88 21.94 -18.34
N THR A 491 -25.17 22.03 -18.70
CA THR A 491 -25.75 21.22 -19.76
C THR A 491 -25.46 21.90 -21.09
N GLY A 492 -24.42 21.46 -21.79
CA GLY A 492 -23.99 21.99 -23.09
C GLY A 492 -22.49 22.32 -23.14
N THR A 493 -21.99 22.71 -24.30
CA THR A 493 -20.61 23.23 -24.44
C THR A 493 -20.53 24.60 -23.75
N PRO A 494 -19.67 24.78 -22.74
CA PRO A 494 -19.49 26.09 -22.11
C PRO A 494 -18.84 27.09 -23.07
N SER A 495 -19.15 28.37 -22.92
CA SER A 495 -18.32 29.44 -23.48
C SER A 495 -16.97 29.52 -22.75
N ARG A 496 -15.99 30.21 -23.36
CA ARG A 496 -14.67 30.43 -22.74
C ARG A 496 -14.78 31.03 -21.34
N ALA A 497 -15.60 32.07 -21.16
CA ALA A 497 -15.80 32.71 -19.86
C ALA A 497 -16.44 31.77 -18.83
N GLU A 498 -17.45 30.99 -19.23
CA GLU A 498 -18.07 30.00 -18.35
C GLU A 498 -17.11 28.88 -17.95
N LEU A 499 -16.21 28.50 -18.87
CA LEU A 499 -15.17 27.51 -18.58
C LEU A 499 -14.12 28.06 -17.61
N VAL A 500 -13.61 29.27 -17.83
CA VAL A 500 -12.65 29.94 -16.91
C VAL A 500 -13.24 30.00 -15.50
N ASP A 501 -14.47 30.48 -15.35
CA ASP A 501 -15.17 30.51 -14.06
C ASP A 501 -15.30 29.10 -13.45
N HIS A 502 -15.58 28.09 -14.28
CA HIS A 502 -15.69 26.71 -13.82
C HIS A 502 -14.36 26.14 -13.33
N LEU A 503 -13.27 26.37 -14.06
CA LEU A 503 -11.92 25.92 -13.71
C LEU A 503 -11.51 26.49 -12.34
N VAL A 504 -11.72 27.78 -12.11
CA VAL A 504 -11.44 28.47 -10.83
C VAL A 504 -12.31 27.91 -9.70
N ARG A 505 -13.62 27.80 -9.90
CA ARG A 505 -14.54 27.31 -8.85
C ARG A 505 -14.25 25.87 -8.43
N THR A 506 -13.82 25.04 -9.37
CA THR A 506 -13.54 23.61 -9.14
C THR A 506 -12.10 23.33 -8.74
N ARG A 507 -11.24 24.36 -8.77
CA ARG A 507 -9.80 24.29 -8.53
C ARG A 507 -9.05 23.39 -9.51
N ILE A 508 -9.56 23.27 -10.74
CA ILE A 508 -8.77 22.71 -11.84
C ILE A 508 -7.69 23.72 -12.26
N ALA A 509 -8.03 25.01 -12.19
CA ALA A 509 -7.09 26.12 -12.31
C ALA A 509 -7.48 27.22 -11.31
N GLY A 510 -6.74 28.33 -11.27
CA GLY A 510 -6.79 29.34 -10.21
C GLY A 510 -5.99 28.89 -8.99
N ASP A 511 -6.55 29.08 -7.80
CA ASP A 511 -5.95 28.64 -6.54
C ASP A 511 -6.06 27.12 -6.36
N VAL A 512 -5.05 26.38 -6.83
CA VAL A 512 -5.01 24.90 -6.89
C VAL A 512 -4.65 24.27 -5.54
N ALA A 513 -4.85 22.96 -5.38
CA ALA A 513 -4.57 22.29 -4.11
C ALA A 513 -3.06 22.14 -3.84
N THR A 514 -2.27 22.08 -4.91
CA THR A 514 -0.82 21.90 -4.86
C THR A 514 -0.13 23.14 -4.26
N PRO A 515 0.63 22.97 -3.16
CA PRO A 515 1.27 24.10 -2.48
C PRO A 515 2.56 24.53 -3.16
N ARG A 516 2.92 25.81 -3.01
CA ARG A 516 4.11 26.44 -3.60
C ARG A 516 5.40 25.73 -3.24
N GLU A 517 5.55 25.31 -1.98
CA GLU A 517 6.72 24.56 -1.54
C GLU A 517 6.86 23.19 -2.23
N ASN A 518 5.76 22.58 -2.66
CA ASN A 518 5.80 21.33 -3.43
C ASN A 518 6.28 21.59 -4.86
N ASN A 519 5.77 22.62 -5.52
CA ASN A 519 6.22 23.07 -6.85
C ASN A 519 7.73 23.35 -6.86
N LEU A 520 8.21 24.24 -5.98
CA LEU A 520 9.63 24.58 -5.91
C LEU A 520 10.52 23.36 -5.57
N SER A 521 10.02 22.44 -4.74
CA SER A 521 10.72 21.19 -4.45
C SER A 521 10.87 20.32 -5.70
N HIS A 522 9.82 20.21 -6.53
CA HIS A 522 9.85 19.42 -7.76
C HIS A 522 10.73 20.08 -8.83
N TYR A 523 10.68 21.41 -8.95
CA TYR A 523 11.51 22.16 -9.89
C TYR A 523 12.99 21.98 -9.56
N ARG A 524 13.34 22.07 -8.27
CA ARG A 524 14.70 21.83 -7.78
C ARG A 524 15.16 20.39 -7.99
N LYS A 525 14.29 19.39 -7.78
CA LYS A 525 14.65 17.99 -8.02
C LYS A 525 14.88 17.72 -9.50
N LEU A 526 14.03 18.26 -10.38
CA LEU A 526 14.25 18.21 -11.82
C LEU A 526 15.61 18.83 -12.19
N ALA A 527 15.88 20.03 -11.68
CA ALA A 527 17.11 20.77 -11.99
C ALA A 527 18.38 20.09 -11.46
N ASN A 528 18.29 19.42 -10.32
CA ASN A 528 19.37 18.59 -9.78
C ASN A 528 19.55 17.24 -10.51
N GLY A 529 18.79 16.97 -11.57
CA GLY A 529 18.92 15.77 -12.39
C GLY A 529 18.21 14.53 -11.85
N ASP A 530 17.21 14.68 -10.97
CA ASP A 530 16.39 13.55 -10.53
C ASP A 530 15.46 13.09 -11.66
N ARG A 531 15.80 11.94 -12.25
CA ARG A 531 15.11 11.35 -13.41
C ARG A 531 13.64 11.03 -13.15
N ASN A 532 13.20 10.90 -11.90
CA ASN A 532 11.77 10.67 -11.59
C ASN A 532 10.91 11.89 -11.96
N TYR A 533 11.49 13.09 -11.92
CA TYR A 533 10.80 14.34 -12.24
C TYR A 533 10.96 14.74 -13.71
N TRP A 534 11.67 13.94 -14.52
CA TRP A 534 11.87 14.19 -15.95
C TRP A 534 10.74 13.62 -16.81
N LEU A 535 9.80 12.87 -16.22
CA LEU A 535 8.58 12.38 -16.90
C LEU A 535 8.89 11.70 -18.24
N GLY A 536 9.89 10.81 -18.25
CA GLY A 536 10.27 10.04 -19.43
C GLY A 536 11.10 10.78 -20.49
N LEU A 537 11.48 12.03 -20.24
CA LEU A 537 12.34 12.86 -21.10
C LEU A 537 13.82 12.74 -20.70
N GLU A 538 14.72 13.07 -21.61
CA GLU A 538 16.16 13.21 -21.36
C GLU A 538 16.56 14.68 -21.50
N LEU A 539 16.48 15.43 -20.40
CA LEU A 539 16.70 16.87 -20.38
C LEU A 539 18.19 17.25 -20.39
N GLY A 540 19.07 16.36 -19.91
CA GLY A 540 20.51 16.64 -19.79
C GLY A 540 20.77 17.81 -18.83
N ASP A 541 21.76 18.65 -19.14
CA ASP A 541 22.16 19.79 -18.29
C ASP A 541 21.39 21.09 -18.60
N ARG A 542 20.45 21.05 -19.57
CA ARG A 542 19.76 22.23 -20.12
C ARG A 542 18.90 22.97 -19.11
N TRP A 543 18.37 22.24 -18.12
CA TRP A 543 17.46 22.76 -17.10
C TRP A 543 18.07 22.62 -15.70
N SER A 544 19.38 22.85 -15.57
CA SER A 544 20.11 22.71 -14.30
C SER A 544 19.91 23.89 -13.32
N ASP A 545 19.30 24.98 -13.77
CA ASP A 545 18.90 26.11 -12.93
C ASP A 545 17.39 26.04 -12.61
N GLU A 546 17.06 26.06 -11.31
CA GLU A 546 15.67 26.09 -10.81
C GLU A 546 14.92 27.36 -11.30
N GLN A 547 15.62 28.47 -11.50
CA GLN A 547 15.01 29.73 -11.97
C GLN A 547 14.56 29.65 -13.43
N ASP A 548 15.33 28.96 -14.28
CA ASP A 548 14.94 28.74 -15.68
C ASP A 548 13.69 27.85 -15.76
N VAL A 549 13.60 26.83 -14.90
CA VAL A 549 12.41 25.99 -14.78
C VAL A 549 11.21 26.82 -14.32
N LEU A 550 11.38 27.65 -13.29
CA LEU A 550 10.32 28.53 -12.78
C LEU A 550 9.82 29.50 -13.85
N ALA A 551 10.73 30.08 -14.65
CA ALA A 551 10.36 31.00 -15.73
C ALA A 551 9.45 30.34 -16.78
N VAL A 552 9.75 29.11 -17.20
CA VAL A 552 8.87 28.36 -18.12
C VAL A 552 7.54 28.01 -17.47
N MET A 553 7.55 27.63 -16.20
CA MET A 553 6.32 27.34 -15.47
C MET A 553 5.43 28.57 -15.34
N ALA A 554 6.00 29.74 -15.09
CA ALA A 554 5.25 30.99 -15.07
C ALA A 554 4.66 31.31 -16.46
N GLU A 555 5.45 31.13 -17.54
CA GLU A 555 4.99 31.38 -18.91
C GLU A 555 3.88 30.42 -19.36
N ARG A 556 4.00 29.12 -19.04
CA ARG A 556 3.16 28.06 -19.63
C ARG A 556 2.05 27.57 -18.72
N CYS A 557 2.27 27.58 -17.41
CA CYS A 557 1.31 27.14 -16.42
C CYS A 557 0.66 28.33 -15.68
N GLY A 558 1.36 29.46 -15.57
CA GLY A 558 0.85 30.64 -14.87
C GLY A 558 1.03 30.57 -13.35
N VAL A 559 2.04 29.84 -12.89
CA VAL A 559 2.47 29.88 -11.48
C VAL A 559 3.08 31.25 -11.16
N ASN A 560 3.14 31.59 -9.88
CA ASN A 560 3.76 32.85 -9.44
C ASN A 560 5.25 32.87 -9.82
N ASP A 561 5.69 33.92 -10.53
CA ASP A 561 7.05 34.11 -11.02
C ASP A 561 8.00 34.72 -9.98
N ASP A 562 7.50 35.16 -8.83
CA ASP A 562 8.30 35.71 -7.74
C ASP A 562 9.15 34.59 -7.07
N PRO A 563 10.50 34.65 -7.17
CA PRO A 563 11.38 33.67 -6.52
C PRO A 563 11.36 33.76 -5.00
N GLU A 564 10.89 34.88 -4.42
CA GLU A 564 10.76 35.07 -2.98
C GLU A 564 9.43 34.54 -2.44
N TYR A 565 8.46 34.23 -3.32
CA TYR A 565 7.24 33.51 -2.93
C TYR A 565 7.54 32.02 -2.73
N ARG A 566 7.91 31.65 -1.50
CA ARG A 566 8.42 30.30 -1.18
C ARG A 566 7.42 29.34 -0.52
N TYR A 567 6.31 29.84 0.01
CA TYR A 567 5.34 29.07 0.80
C TYR A 567 3.92 29.54 0.55
N GLY A 568 2.96 28.60 0.55
CA GLY A 568 1.54 28.91 0.44
C GLY A 568 0.86 28.16 -0.70
N GLN A 569 -0.27 28.68 -1.15
CA GLN A 569 -1.03 28.10 -2.27
C GLN A 569 -0.44 28.61 -3.59
N ASP A 570 -0.17 27.73 -4.56
CA ASP A 570 0.24 28.17 -5.90
C ASP A 570 -0.96 28.29 -6.84
N THR A 571 -0.72 28.78 -8.05
CA THR A 571 -1.75 29.05 -9.04
C THR A 571 -1.49 28.36 -10.36
N ILE A 572 -2.57 27.97 -11.04
CA ILE A 572 -2.57 27.70 -12.48
C ILE A 572 -3.40 28.79 -13.14
N ASP A 573 -2.88 29.46 -14.18
CA ASP A 573 -3.65 30.50 -14.86
C ASP A 573 -4.77 29.85 -15.70
N PRO A 574 -6.05 30.12 -15.39
CA PRO A 574 -7.18 29.49 -16.09
C PRO A 574 -7.28 29.92 -17.56
N GLU A 575 -6.80 31.10 -17.95
CA GLU A 575 -6.77 31.52 -19.35
C GLU A 575 -5.70 30.76 -20.13
N LEU A 576 -4.53 30.49 -19.52
CA LEU A 576 -3.50 29.64 -20.12
C LEU A 576 -3.99 28.19 -20.29
N THR A 577 -4.77 27.68 -19.33
CA THR A 577 -5.45 26.38 -19.47
C THR A 577 -6.36 26.37 -20.70
N VAL A 578 -7.22 27.39 -20.86
CA VAL A 578 -8.14 27.44 -22.01
C VAL A 578 -7.41 27.65 -23.34
N ASP A 579 -6.37 28.47 -23.38
CA ASP A 579 -5.55 28.65 -24.58
C ASP A 579 -4.83 27.36 -24.98
N ALA A 580 -4.35 26.57 -24.00
CA ALA A 580 -3.77 25.26 -24.28
C ALA A 580 -4.82 24.26 -24.78
N LEU A 581 -6.05 24.29 -24.24
CA LEU A 581 -7.17 23.49 -24.75
C LEU A 581 -7.51 23.86 -26.20
N ASP A 582 -7.48 25.14 -26.58
CA ASP A 582 -7.70 25.58 -27.96
C ASP A 582 -6.60 25.06 -28.91
N ARG A 583 -5.33 25.05 -28.47
CA ARG A 583 -4.21 24.45 -29.22
C ARG A 583 -4.37 22.93 -29.35
N MET A 584 -4.74 22.26 -28.26
CA MET A 584 -4.99 20.81 -28.25
C MET A 584 -6.17 20.45 -29.18
N ALA A 585 -7.26 21.20 -29.12
CA ALA A 585 -8.41 21.05 -30.01
C ALA A 585 -8.01 21.17 -31.49
N ALA A 586 -7.14 22.12 -31.84
CA ALA A 586 -6.62 22.26 -33.19
C ALA A 586 -5.80 21.04 -33.63
N ARG A 587 -4.98 20.46 -32.73
CA ARG A 587 -4.21 19.24 -33.02
C ARG A 587 -5.12 18.01 -33.16
N LEU A 588 -6.14 17.87 -32.31
CA LEU A 588 -7.13 16.79 -32.40
C LEU A 588 -7.95 16.88 -33.70
N ARG A 589 -8.34 18.10 -34.11
CA ARG A 589 -9.01 18.33 -35.40
C ARG A 589 -8.16 17.87 -36.58
N LYS A 590 -6.85 18.13 -36.56
CA LYS A 590 -5.91 17.63 -37.57
C LYS A 590 -5.82 16.10 -37.56
N ALA A 591 -5.82 15.48 -36.38
CA ALA A 591 -5.84 14.01 -36.24
C ALA A 591 -7.09 13.41 -36.88
N ALA A 592 -8.26 13.98 -36.60
CA ALA A 592 -9.54 13.58 -37.17
C ALA A 592 -9.58 13.75 -38.70
N ALA A 593 -9.14 14.90 -39.22
CA ALA A 593 -9.08 15.15 -40.65
C ALA A 593 -8.15 14.17 -41.39
N GLY A 594 -7.03 13.80 -40.75
CA GLY A 594 -6.06 12.84 -41.27
C GLY A 594 -6.40 11.37 -40.99
N ARG A 595 -7.47 11.08 -40.21
CA ARG A 595 -7.81 9.74 -39.71
C ARG A 595 -6.61 9.02 -39.09
N GLN A 596 -5.87 9.74 -38.25
CA GLN A 596 -4.64 9.28 -37.64
C GLN A 596 -4.86 8.08 -36.71
N ARG A 597 -3.79 7.30 -36.49
CA ARG A 597 -3.70 6.30 -35.41
C ARG A 597 -3.36 7.01 -34.12
N VAL A 598 -4.26 6.93 -33.14
CA VAL A 598 -4.13 7.66 -31.88
C VAL A 598 -4.04 6.67 -30.72
N LEU A 599 -3.02 6.82 -29.90
CA LEU A 599 -2.87 6.09 -28.64
C LEU A 599 -3.25 7.01 -27.49
N PHE A 600 -4.14 6.54 -26.62
CA PHE A 600 -4.49 7.23 -25.37
C PHE A 600 -3.81 6.52 -24.21
N ALA A 601 -3.24 7.29 -23.29
CA ALA A 601 -2.67 6.74 -22.07
C ALA A 601 -2.84 7.70 -20.89
N THR A 602 -2.78 7.19 -19.66
CA THR A 602 -2.81 8.05 -18.47
C THR A 602 -1.95 7.48 -17.36
N GLY A 603 -1.12 8.34 -16.79
CA GLY A 603 -0.46 8.15 -15.51
C GLY A 603 -1.40 8.42 -14.35
N HIS A 604 -2.48 9.20 -14.49
CA HIS A 604 -3.42 9.55 -13.40
C HIS A 604 -4.85 9.01 -13.61
N PRO A 605 -5.07 7.68 -13.54
CA PRO A 605 -6.37 7.08 -13.89
C PRO A 605 -7.53 7.51 -12.98
N GLY A 606 -7.26 7.99 -11.76
CA GLY A 606 -8.29 8.47 -10.84
C GLY A 606 -9.00 9.76 -11.30
N GLY A 607 -8.29 10.63 -12.01
CA GLY A 607 -8.78 11.94 -12.44
C GLY A 607 -9.03 12.03 -13.95
N LEU A 608 -8.06 11.57 -14.75
CA LEU A 608 -8.01 11.87 -16.19
C LEU A 608 -8.54 10.74 -17.10
N LEU A 609 -8.83 9.56 -16.55
CA LEU A 609 -9.31 8.43 -17.35
C LEU A 609 -10.56 8.78 -18.18
N ASP A 610 -11.53 9.47 -17.59
CA ASP A 610 -12.78 9.77 -18.30
C ASP A 610 -12.58 10.83 -19.39
N VAL A 611 -11.66 11.78 -19.19
CA VAL A 611 -11.25 12.79 -20.18
C VAL A 611 -10.66 12.10 -21.42
N HIS A 612 -9.70 11.19 -21.20
CA HIS A 612 -9.08 10.41 -22.27
C HIS A 612 -10.08 9.50 -22.96
N ARG A 613 -10.92 8.78 -22.20
CA ARG A 613 -11.97 7.90 -22.74
C ARG A 613 -12.95 8.65 -23.63
N ALA A 614 -13.46 9.79 -23.19
CA ALA A 614 -14.39 10.61 -23.96
C ALA A 614 -13.74 11.11 -25.27
N THR A 615 -12.49 11.54 -25.19
CA THR A 615 -11.72 12.01 -26.35
C THR A 615 -11.44 10.88 -27.35
N ALA A 616 -11.07 9.69 -26.86
CA ALA A 616 -10.87 8.51 -27.68
C ALA A 616 -12.16 8.09 -28.41
N ALA A 617 -13.30 8.10 -27.71
CA ALA A 617 -14.60 7.78 -28.30
C ALA A 617 -15.00 8.76 -29.41
N ALA A 618 -14.73 10.06 -29.21
CA ALA A 618 -15.03 11.10 -30.18
C ALA A 618 -14.15 10.99 -31.44
N LEU A 619 -12.83 10.78 -31.28
CA LEU A 619 -11.92 10.55 -32.41
C LEU A 619 -12.24 9.27 -33.17
N ARG A 620 -12.62 8.19 -32.48
CA ARG A 620 -13.08 6.96 -33.12
C ARG A 620 -14.33 7.22 -33.98
N THR A 621 -15.27 8.01 -33.46
CA THR A 621 -16.48 8.40 -34.20
C THR A 621 -16.15 9.23 -35.44
N ALA A 622 -15.10 10.07 -35.36
CA ALA A 622 -14.57 10.82 -36.50
C ALA A 622 -13.73 9.97 -37.49
N GLY A 623 -13.54 8.66 -37.22
CA GLY A 623 -12.86 7.73 -38.12
C GLY A 623 -11.36 7.58 -37.88
N CYS A 624 -10.83 8.02 -36.74
CA CYS A 624 -9.47 7.69 -36.32
C CYS A 624 -9.36 6.23 -35.88
N GLU A 625 -8.19 5.64 -36.08
CA GLU A 625 -7.87 4.32 -35.51
C GLU A 625 -7.36 4.53 -34.07
N ILE A 626 -8.04 3.95 -33.09
CA ILE A 626 -7.54 3.98 -31.70
C ILE A 626 -6.65 2.76 -31.48
N VAL A 627 -5.38 2.99 -31.18
CA VAL A 627 -4.36 1.95 -31.11
C VAL A 627 -4.64 1.02 -29.93
N VAL A 628 -4.76 -0.28 -30.22
CA VAL A 628 -4.87 -1.33 -29.21
C VAL A 628 -3.48 -1.78 -28.80
N ILE A 629 -3.11 -1.75 -27.52
CA ILE A 629 -1.76 -2.17 -27.09
C ILE A 629 -1.58 -3.70 -27.16
N PRO A 630 -0.35 -4.22 -27.32
CA PRO A 630 -0.07 -5.63 -27.12
C PRO A 630 -0.42 -6.12 -25.71
N GLU A 631 -0.83 -7.37 -25.56
CA GLU A 631 -1.07 -8.00 -24.25
C GLU A 631 0.24 -8.39 -23.55
N GLY A 632 0.20 -8.52 -22.22
CA GLY A 632 1.32 -9.04 -21.43
C GLY A 632 2.50 -8.07 -21.30
N LEU A 633 2.30 -6.78 -21.55
CA LEU A 633 3.30 -5.75 -21.33
C LEU A 633 3.54 -5.55 -19.84
N GLN A 634 4.81 -5.62 -19.43
CA GLN A 634 5.25 -5.51 -18.06
C GLN A 634 6.36 -4.44 -17.94
N THR A 635 6.36 -3.77 -16.79
CA THR A 635 7.34 -2.79 -16.33
C THR A 635 7.81 -3.19 -14.93
N ASP A 636 8.83 -2.51 -14.41
CA ASP A 636 9.27 -2.72 -13.02
C ASP A 636 8.16 -2.36 -12.00
N GLU A 637 7.26 -1.45 -12.35
CA GLU A 637 6.17 -0.98 -11.47
C GLU A 637 4.88 -1.82 -11.59
N GLY A 638 4.67 -2.56 -12.68
CA GLY A 638 3.43 -3.31 -12.90
C GLY A 638 3.18 -3.72 -14.35
N TYR A 639 1.92 -4.07 -14.66
CA TYR A 639 1.48 -4.42 -16.00
C TYR A 639 0.84 -3.23 -16.70
N VAL A 640 1.04 -3.12 -18.02
CA VAL A 640 0.35 -2.10 -18.83
C VAL A 640 -0.97 -2.68 -19.31
N TRP A 641 -2.07 -2.13 -18.83
CA TRP A 641 -3.42 -2.54 -19.23
C TRP A 641 -4.04 -1.44 -20.08
N GLN A 642 -4.94 -1.84 -20.99
CA GLN A 642 -5.77 -0.90 -21.71
C GLN A 642 -7.23 -1.12 -21.35
N LEU A 643 -7.85 -0.11 -20.74
CA LEU A 643 -9.24 -0.12 -20.34
C LEU A 643 -9.94 1.10 -20.93
N ALA A 644 -11.12 0.86 -21.51
CA ALA A 644 -11.89 1.91 -22.18
C ALA A 644 -11.05 2.71 -23.20
N ASP A 645 -10.21 1.98 -23.94
CA ASP A 645 -9.28 2.49 -24.97
C ASP A 645 -8.09 3.33 -24.46
N VAL A 646 -7.93 3.46 -23.15
CA VAL A 646 -6.84 4.21 -22.51
C VAL A 646 -5.84 3.23 -21.90
N ALA A 647 -4.56 3.37 -22.22
CA ALA A 647 -3.48 2.60 -21.60
C ALA A 647 -3.12 3.19 -20.23
N MET A 648 -2.90 2.34 -19.23
CA MET A 648 -2.59 2.74 -17.87
C MET A 648 -1.81 1.64 -17.15
N LEU A 649 -1.19 1.98 -16.02
CA LEU A 649 -0.47 1.03 -15.20
C LEU A 649 -1.45 0.30 -14.26
N GLU A 650 -1.37 -1.02 -14.24
CA GLU A 650 -2.10 -1.91 -13.34
C GLU A 650 -1.10 -2.64 -12.45
N HIS A 651 -1.37 -2.64 -11.14
CA HIS A 651 -0.61 -3.44 -10.18
C HIS A 651 -1.55 -3.94 -9.06
N GLY A 652 -1.61 -5.26 -8.90
CA GLY A 652 -2.40 -5.89 -7.82
C GLY A 652 -3.93 -5.84 -8.00
N ALA A 653 -4.42 -5.80 -9.23
CA ALA A 653 -5.80 -5.54 -9.66
C ALA A 653 -6.32 -4.11 -9.40
N SER A 654 -5.41 -3.15 -9.22
CA SER A 654 -5.72 -1.73 -9.07
C SER A 654 -5.05 -0.92 -10.19
N LEU A 655 -5.67 0.18 -10.59
CA LEU A 655 -5.07 1.14 -11.54
C LEU A 655 -4.20 2.12 -10.75
N TRP A 656 -2.94 2.29 -11.15
CA TRP A 656 -1.94 3.03 -10.38
C TRP A 656 -1.67 4.40 -10.96
N HIS A 657 -1.44 5.35 -10.06
CA HIS A 657 -0.84 6.62 -10.41
C HIS A 657 0.66 6.40 -10.66
N THR A 658 1.18 6.80 -11.82
CA THR A 658 2.62 6.78 -12.10
C THR A 658 3.09 7.99 -12.91
N HIS A 659 4.26 8.51 -12.53
CA HIS A 659 4.98 9.54 -13.27
C HIS A 659 6.03 8.92 -14.24
N SER A 660 6.20 7.59 -14.20
CA SER A 660 7.18 6.86 -15.00
C SER A 660 6.82 6.86 -16.48
N GLY A 661 7.82 7.03 -17.34
CA GLY A 661 7.71 6.86 -18.79
C GLY A 661 7.90 5.41 -19.26
N GLU A 662 8.30 4.51 -18.36
CA GLU A 662 8.56 3.10 -18.70
C GLU A 662 7.34 2.39 -19.31
N PRO A 663 6.09 2.58 -18.83
CA PRO A 663 4.92 1.95 -19.44
C PRO A 663 4.71 2.34 -20.91
N MET A 664 4.88 3.63 -21.23
CA MET A 664 4.79 4.09 -22.63
C MET A 664 5.90 3.47 -23.49
N ARG A 665 7.12 3.41 -22.97
CA ARG A 665 8.24 2.75 -23.66
C ARG A 665 7.94 1.27 -23.92
N ALA A 666 7.36 0.57 -22.95
CA ALA A 666 6.96 -0.82 -23.09
C ALA A 666 5.90 -1.00 -24.19
N VAL A 667 4.91 -0.10 -24.27
CA VAL A 667 3.88 -0.08 -25.33
C VAL A 667 4.50 0.11 -26.72
N LEU A 668 5.31 1.16 -26.91
CA LEU A 668 5.90 1.46 -28.22
C LEU A 668 6.85 0.35 -28.68
N ASN A 669 7.74 -0.13 -27.80
CA ASN A 669 8.60 -1.28 -28.07
C ASN A 669 7.80 -2.57 -28.35
N GLY A 670 6.65 -2.72 -27.68
CA GLY A 670 5.75 -3.85 -27.88
C GLY A 670 5.10 -3.86 -29.26
N LEU A 671 4.65 -2.68 -29.72
CA LEU A 671 4.07 -2.51 -31.06
C LEU A 671 5.11 -2.84 -32.14
N GLU A 672 6.33 -2.29 -32.01
CA GLU A 672 7.43 -2.57 -32.95
C GLU A 672 7.77 -4.07 -32.99
N ARG A 673 7.94 -4.71 -31.82
CA ARG A 673 8.22 -6.16 -31.74
C ARG A 673 7.11 -7.01 -32.36
N ALA A 674 5.87 -6.58 -32.26
CA ALA A 674 4.73 -7.24 -32.89
C ALA A 674 4.61 -6.95 -34.40
N GLY A 675 5.51 -6.15 -34.99
CA GLY A 675 5.43 -5.70 -36.39
C GLY A 675 4.20 -4.82 -36.66
N ARG A 676 3.64 -4.20 -35.61
CA ARG A 676 2.48 -3.31 -35.69
C ARG A 676 2.95 -1.88 -35.85
N PRO A 677 2.23 -1.06 -36.63
CA PRO A 677 2.63 0.33 -36.79
C PRO A 677 2.53 1.12 -35.48
N LEU A 678 3.43 2.08 -35.32
CA LEU A 678 3.39 3.05 -34.23
C LEU A 678 2.20 4.04 -34.38
N PRO A 679 1.70 4.62 -33.28
CA PRO A 679 0.72 5.70 -33.34
C PRO A 679 1.27 6.93 -34.06
N ASP A 680 0.40 7.65 -34.77
CA ASP A 680 0.72 8.95 -35.37
C ASP A 680 0.52 10.10 -34.37
N LEU A 681 -0.20 9.86 -33.28
CA LEU A 681 -0.41 10.79 -32.16
C LEU A 681 -0.57 10.02 -30.85
N VAL A 682 0.06 10.51 -29.79
CA VAL A 682 -0.19 10.11 -28.40
C VAL A 682 -0.91 11.25 -27.68
N VAL A 683 -2.01 10.92 -27.01
CA VAL A 683 -2.70 11.81 -26.07
C VAL A 683 -2.56 11.21 -24.68
N ALA A 684 -1.78 11.86 -23.80
CA ALA A 684 -1.46 11.28 -22.50
C ALA A 684 -1.20 12.32 -21.40
N ASP A 685 -0.60 11.91 -20.29
CA ASP A 685 -0.17 12.78 -19.17
C ASP A 685 1.08 12.20 -18.50
N HIS A 686 1.73 12.99 -17.65
CA HIS A 686 2.98 12.68 -16.95
C HIS A 686 4.05 12.01 -17.85
N GLY A 687 4.68 10.94 -17.34
CA GLY A 687 5.71 10.18 -18.01
C GLY A 687 5.30 9.56 -19.34
N TRP A 688 4.00 9.34 -19.55
CA TRP A 688 3.49 8.73 -20.77
C TRP A 688 3.58 9.69 -21.95
N ALA A 689 3.19 10.95 -21.76
CA ALA A 689 3.29 11.97 -22.81
C ALA A 689 4.76 12.33 -23.11
N GLY A 690 5.58 12.48 -22.07
CA GLY A 690 6.98 12.86 -22.19
C GLY A 690 7.81 11.77 -22.85
N CYS A 691 7.63 10.51 -22.46
CA CYS A 691 8.32 9.39 -23.10
C CYS A 691 7.93 9.22 -24.58
N ALA A 692 6.67 9.44 -24.95
CA ALA A 692 6.25 9.38 -26.35
C ALA A 692 6.97 10.45 -27.20
N GLY A 693 6.97 11.70 -26.72
CA GLY A 693 7.69 12.80 -27.37
C GLY A 693 9.19 12.54 -27.48
N GLN A 694 9.81 12.05 -26.39
CA GLN A 694 11.23 11.69 -26.36
C GLN A 694 11.62 10.63 -27.40
N LEU A 695 10.70 9.71 -27.71
CA LEU A 695 10.88 8.66 -28.71
C LEU A 695 10.46 9.10 -30.12
N GLY A 696 10.17 10.39 -30.32
CA GLY A 696 9.85 10.98 -31.62
C GLY A 696 8.42 10.73 -32.10
N VAL A 697 7.54 10.24 -31.22
CA VAL A 697 6.11 10.14 -31.51
C VAL A 697 5.45 11.46 -31.16
N ASP A 698 4.69 12.02 -32.10
CA ASP A 698 3.93 13.26 -31.87
C ASP A 698 3.01 13.10 -30.66
N SER A 699 3.11 14.01 -29.67
CA SER A 699 2.38 13.88 -28.41
C SER A 699 1.81 15.20 -27.91
N VAL A 700 0.67 15.09 -27.23
CA VAL A 700 0.02 16.17 -26.46
C VAL A 700 -0.41 15.61 -25.12
N GLY A 701 -0.52 16.46 -24.10
CA GLY A 701 -0.95 15.97 -22.80
C GLY A 701 -1.40 17.00 -21.78
N TYR A 702 -1.70 16.50 -20.60
CA TYR A 702 -2.11 17.26 -19.42
C TYR A 702 -1.01 17.17 -18.35
N ALA A 703 -0.82 18.24 -17.57
CA ALA A 703 0.16 18.27 -16.49
C ALA A 703 -0.25 19.25 -15.37
N ASP A 704 0.01 18.86 -14.13
CA ASP A 704 -0.12 19.73 -12.95
C ASP A 704 1.08 20.68 -12.82
N CYS A 705 0.90 21.76 -12.06
CA CYS A 705 1.91 22.78 -11.78
C CYS A 705 3.15 22.25 -11.04
N ASN A 706 3.10 21.04 -10.46
CA ASN A 706 4.26 20.36 -9.87
C ASN A 706 4.95 19.37 -10.84
N ASP A 707 4.51 19.29 -12.10
CA ASP A 707 5.05 18.41 -13.15
C ASP A 707 5.72 19.21 -14.28
N PRO A 708 6.84 19.89 -13.98
CA PRO A 708 7.45 20.86 -14.89
C PRO A 708 7.92 20.27 -16.23
N ALA A 709 8.35 19.00 -16.26
CA ALA A 709 9.04 18.44 -17.41
C ALA A 709 8.22 18.45 -18.71
N LEU A 710 6.89 18.31 -18.64
CA LEU A 710 6.04 18.37 -19.84
C LEU A 710 5.93 19.79 -20.42
N PHE A 711 5.98 20.82 -19.59
CA PHE A 711 6.00 22.21 -20.05
C PHE A 711 7.36 22.57 -20.64
N LEU A 712 8.45 22.08 -20.03
CA LEU A 712 9.79 22.19 -20.61
C LEU A 712 9.84 21.50 -21.99
N ALA A 713 9.28 20.30 -22.11
CA ALA A 713 9.22 19.59 -23.38
C ALA A 713 8.36 20.31 -24.44
N GLU A 714 7.28 21.01 -24.04
CA GLU A 714 6.53 21.90 -24.95
C GLU A 714 7.40 23.07 -25.42
N SER A 715 8.14 23.70 -24.51
CA SER A 715 9.04 24.82 -24.85
C SER A 715 10.14 24.41 -25.84
N GLU A 716 10.57 23.15 -25.79
CA GLU A 716 11.56 22.57 -26.70
C GLU A 716 10.96 21.98 -27.99
N GLY A 717 9.63 21.89 -28.08
CA GLY A 717 8.92 21.29 -29.20
C GLY A 717 8.96 19.75 -29.24
N THR A 718 9.40 19.10 -28.15
CA THR A 718 9.39 17.64 -28.01
C THR A 718 7.97 17.11 -27.76
N VAL A 719 7.16 17.88 -27.02
CA VAL A 719 5.71 17.69 -26.86
C VAL A 719 5.02 18.87 -27.54
N GLN A 720 3.92 18.66 -28.27
CA GLN A 720 3.30 19.76 -29.05
C GLN A 720 2.46 20.71 -28.20
N VAL A 721 1.73 20.16 -27.22
CA VAL A 721 0.83 20.92 -26.35
C VAL A 721 0.79 20.24 -24.99
N THR A 722 1.04 21.00 -23.93
CA THR A 722 0.77 20.60 -22.55
C THR A 722 -0.31 21.51 -21.98
N VAL A 723 -1.43 20.94 -21.55
CA VAL A 723 -2.55 21.67 -20.95
C VAL A 723 -2.34 21.73 -19.43
N PRO A 724 -2.13 22.92 -18.84
CA PRO A 724 -1.95 23.05 -17.40
C PRO A 724 -3.29 22.86 -16.68
N LEU A 725 -3.33 21.93 -15.73
CA LEU A 725 -4.49 21.69 -14.86
C LEU A 725 -4.05 20.95 -13.59
N ASP A 726 -4.75 21.17 -12.48
CA ASP A 726 -4.65 20.32 -11.29
C ASP A 726 -5.34 19.00 -11.63
N ASP A 727 -4.58 17.91 -11.64
CA ASP A 727 -5.07 16.58 -12.03
C ASP A 727 -5.83 15.85 -10.91
N HIS A 728 -5.82 16.42 -9.69
CA HIS A 728 -6.37 15.85 -8.47
C HIS A 728 -7.48 16.70 -7.82
N VAL A 729 -8.61 16.80 -8.52
CA VAL A 729 -9.79 17.51 -8.01
C VAL A 729 -10.76 16.60 -7.22
N LYS A 730 -11.58 17.22 -6.36
CA LYS A 730 -12.55 16.53 -5.49
C LYS A 730 -13.52 15.59 -6.21
N SER A 731 -13.81 15.85 -7.48
CA SER A 731 -14.66 15.00 -8.30
C SER A 731 -14.14 14.97 -9.74
N PRO A 732 -13.87 13.80 -10.32
CA PRO A 732 -13.45 13.69 -11.72
C PRO A 732 -14.47 14.29 -12.71
N ARG A 733 -15.75 14.37 -12.33
CA ARG A 733 -16.80 15.01 -13.13
C ARG A 733 -16.62 16.52 -13.29
N HIS A 734 -15.74 17.14 -12.50
CA HIS A 734 -15.39 18.53 -12.73
C HIS A 734 -14.70 18.73 -14.08
N TYR A 735 -14.12 17.70 -14.70
CA TYR A 735 -13.56 17.80 -16.05
C TYR A 735 -14.62 17.72 -17.17
N ASP A 736 -15.88 17.41 -16.88
CA ASP A 736 -16.92 17.25 -17.90
C ASP A 736 -17.08 18.51 -18.78
N PRO A 737 -17.18 19.75 -18.23
CA PRO A 737 -17.28 20.96 -19.05
C PRO A 737 -16.01 21.26 -19.85
N MET A 738 -14.84 20.97 -19.28
CA MET A 738 -13.55 21.11 -19.96
C MET A 738 -13.45 20.18 -21.16
N THR A 739 -13.86 18.91 -20.98
CA THR A 739 -13.89 17.91 -22.04
C THR A 739 -14.89 18.30 -23.13
N ALA A 740 -16.08 18.76 -22.75
CA ALA A 740 -17.08 19.25 -23.71
C ALA A 740 -16.59 20.45 -24.53
N TYR A 741 -15.85 21.37 -23.90
CA TYR A 741 -15.20 22.49 -24.57
C TYR A 741 -14.14 22.02 -25.57
N LEU A 742 -13.23 21.14 -25.14
CA LEU A 742 -12.18 20.57 -25.98
C LEU A 742 -12.75 19.88 -27.23
N LEU A 743 -13.75 19.01 -27.04
CA LEU A 743 -14.38 18.29 -28.14
C LEU A 743 -15.12 19.22 -29.09
N SER A 744 -15.84 20.22 -28.58
CA SER A 744 -16.52 21.20 -29.43
C SER A 744 -15.52 22.02 -30.25
N GLY A 745 -14.45 22.50 -29.60
CA GLY A 745 -13.35 23.18 -30.28
C GLY A 745 -12.71 22.31 -31.36
N ALA A 746 -12.55 21.01 -31.13
CA ALA A 746 -12.01 20.08 -32.12
C ALA A 746 -12.98 19.74 -33.26
N GLY A 747 -14.27 20.11 -33.16
CA GLY A 747 -15.32 19.69 -34.09
C GLY A 747 -15.74 18.23 -33.91
N LEU A 748 -15.66 17.73 -32.68
CA LEU A 748 -15.88 16.34 -32.27
C LEU A 748 -17.01 16.15 -31.24
N ALA A 749 -17.73 17.22 -30.91
CA ALA A 749 -18.82 17.23 -29.92
C ALA A 749 -20.13 16.60 -30.43
#